data_AF-A0A5B9M8J2-F1
#
_entry.id   AF-A0A5B9M8J2-F1
#
_cell.length_a   1.000
_cell.length_b   1.000
_cell.length_c   1.000
_cell.angle_alpha   90.00
_cell.angle_beta   90.00
_cell.angle_gamma   90.00
#
_symmetry.space_group_name_H-M   'P 1'
#
loop_
_entity.id
_entity.type
_entity.pdbx_description
1 polymer ?
#
loop_
_entity_poly.entity_id
_entity_poly.type
_entity_poly.pdbx_seq_one_letter_code
_entity_poly.pdbx_strand_id
1 'polypeptide(L)'
;MFRTFRLCPTVPVAALILWLFVSPGTRNARADLGVTPPDQFSVPAGFEVQLVYEVPFDTQGSWVSLTVDPQGRLVASDQDGSLYRIDVSADQPSVEKLDVEIGSAQGLLFAFDALYVNVNGRPQDKNGVYRLTDTDDDDQFDQIEFVLPLQGGGEHGPHALILSEDGKRIITCGGNMTKLPATIARSRVPQVWDEDHLLGRMPDARGHAADRMAPGGWIGSFLPDGSDFELIATGFRNEYDIALNDQGELFTYDADMEWDVGTPWYRPTRINHVISGGEFGWRNGTGKWPAYYPDSFGAAVDIGPGSPTGICFGYGTKYPAKYRNALFIADWSYGNIHAVHLTPDGSSYTGTYETFATAAPLPVTDMVVRPHDGALYFAVGGRKTQSGLYRIVYRGDAGTAEPSESGQEKTQRLVALRKQLESLHVGQVDQKAVGLAIRNLAHQDRAIRFAARVALEHQPTKRWKQRIAKIKQPQGRALAVIALARTGTPDDQTLAFDALAEIDWENLSVDGRIALLRAYSLVAIRLGALDETQTETVRDQIQGAFPTGNDHVDRELAQMLVYLRSPGSTRKIVQEMLRAPSQENQIFYALTLREADEGWNEALYRDYFGWFNDVQSARGGMSFGGFIANIKTAALANVPAPMQEKLAEVLKPQPVQSVQSEQRPLVKHWTVDELLPVVNAADRTPDFETGKSVFASAQCYKCHRMGIQGGILGPDLTGAGGRFSAKDLLTAIVHPDQAISDQYGATQFLTEDGKVIVGRVVNMSGNKLRVMTNMLDPSSLAEVNRDEVEQARPSKASMMPAGLLDSFHESEIADLIAYLRAGGKAEHPIYRKAVAAAAE
;
A
#
# COMPACT_ATOMS: atom_id res chain seq x y z
N MET A 1 23.63 72.18 -45.97
CA MET A 1 23.17 72.18 -47.38
C MET A 1 21.68 71.90 -47.37
N PHE A 2 20.88 72.82 -47.95
CA PHE A 2 19.49 72.73 -48.45
C PHE A 2 18.70 71.42 -48.21
N ARG A 3 17.41 71.38 -47.88
CA ARG A 3 16.29 72.23 -48.30
C ARG A 3 15.00 71.84 -47.52
N THR A 4 14.19 72.84 -47.25
CA THR A 4 12.75 72.80 -46.91
C THR A 4 11.89 72.15 -48.01
N PHE A 5 10.72 71.57 -47.68
CA PHE A 5 9.40 72.11 -48.07
C PHE A 5 8.21 71.28 -47.52
N ARG A 6 7.19 72.03 -47.04
CA ARG A 6 5.84 71.63 -46.59
C ARG A 6 4.85 71.60 -47.77
N LEU A 7 3.72 70.89 -47.60
CA LEU A 7 2.29 71.32 -47.74
C LEU A 7 1.40 70.09 -48.09
N CYS A 8 0.55 69.56 -47.19
CA CYS A 8 -0.86 69.91 -46.84
C CYS A 8 -1.93 69.20 -47.73
N PRO A 9 -3.24 69.13 -47.36
CA PRO A 9 -3.97 68.33 -46.35
C PRO A 9 -5.03 67.38 -47.01
N THR A 10 -5.70 66.40 -46.34
CA THR A 10 -7.07 66.51 -45.77
C THR A 10 -7.52 65.26 -44.95
N VAL A 11 -7.73 65.49 -43.65
CA VAL A 11 -8.66 65.01 -42.57
C VAL A 11 -9.89 64.12 -42.96
N PRO A 12 -10.60 63.36 -42.06
CA PRO A 12 -10.24 62.45 -40.93
C PRO A 12 -11.06 61.11 -40.92
N VAL A 13 -10.78 60.15 -40.01
CA VAL A 13 -11.80 59.57 -39.08
C VAL A 13 -11.08 59.13 -37.78
N ALA A 14 -11.75 59.41 -36.66
CA ALA A 14 -11.36 59.40 -35.26
C ALA A 14 -10.79 58.10 -34.67
N ALA A 15 -9.83 58.26 -33.76
CA ALA A 15 -9.69 57.42 -32.56
C ALA A 15 -9.23 58.30 -31.39
N LEU A 16 -10.03 58.31 -30.31
CA LEU A 16 -9.74 59.01 -29.05
C LEU A 16 -8.47 58.44 -28.42
N ILE A 17 -7.53 59.33 -28.09
CA ILE A 17 -6.40 59.06 -27.19
C ILE A 17 -6.78 59.63 -25.82
N LEU A 18 -6.83 58.76 -24.79
CA LEU A 18 -6.70 59.19 -23.40
C LEU A 18 -5.30 58.76 -22.92
N TRP A 19 -4.46 59.75 -22.63
CA TRP A 19 -3.17 59.55 -21.95
C TRP A 19 -3.42 59.11 -20.50
N LEU A 20 -2.83 57.99 -20.09
CA LEU A 20 -2.53 57.71 -18.69
C LEU A 20 -1.03 57.56 -18.53
N PHE A 21 -0.50 58.34 -17.59
CA PHE A 21 0.89 58.39 -17.17
C PHE A 21 1.41 56.99 -16.80
N VAL A 22 2.50 56.56 -17.45
CA VAL A 22 3.30 55.43 -16.98
C VAL A 22 4.11 55.90 -15.78
N SER A 23 3.63 55.57 -14.58
CA SER A 23 4.51 55.50 -13.41
C SER A 23 5.41 54.27 -13.56
N PRO A 24 6.70 54.32 -13.18
CA PRO A 24 7.52 53.12 -13.06
C PRO A 24 7.08 52.37 -11.81
N GLY A 25 5.96 51.65 -11.92
CA GLY A 25 5.37 50.84 -10.86
C GLY A 25 5.53 49.36 -11.17
N THR A 26 6.13 48.66 -10.20
CA THR A 26 6.09 47.20 -9.97
C THR A 26 6.59 46.31 -11.11
N ARG A 27 7.78 45.70 -10.89
CA ARG A 27 8.08 44.37 -11.43
C ARG A 27 6.85 43.50 -11.19
N ASN A 28 6.35 42.81 -12.22
CA ASN A 28 5.33 41.77 -12.08
C ASN A 28 5.72 40.88 -10.89
N ALA A 29 4.90 40.90 -9.83
CA ALA A 29 4.92 39.83 -8.85
C ALA A 29 4.67 38.54 -9.64
N ARG A 30 5.56 37.57 -9.53
CA ARG A 30 5.32 36.22 -10.06
C ARG A 30 3.97 35.74 -9.53
N ALA A 31 3.10 35.20 -10.39
CA ALA A 31 1.97 34.44 -9.89
C ALA A 31 2.53 33.13 -9.32
N ASP A 32 2.71 33.07 -8.01
CA ASP A 32 2.97 31.81 -7.33
C ASP A 32 1.59 31.16 -7.08
N LEU A 33 1.45 29.88 -7.43
CA LEU A 33 0.28 29.07 -7.10
C LEU A 33 -0.01 29.06 -5.59
N GLY A 34 0.99 29.38 -4.76
CA GLY A 34 0.88 29.40 -3.31
C GLY A 34 0.47 28.04 -2.77
N VAL A 35 -0.13 28.04 -1.59
CA VAL A 35 -0.77 26.84 -1.03
C VAL A 35 -2.21 26.71 -1.53
N THR A 36 -2.72 25.47 -1.55
CA THR A 36 -4.07 25.18 -2.05
C THR A 36 -5.16 25.94 -1.30
N PRO A 37 -5.94 26.82 -1.96
CA PRO A 37 -6.96 27.61 -1.28
C PRO A 37 -8.04 26.74 -0.60
N PRO A 38 -8.56 27.12 0.59
CA PRO A 38 -9.54 26.32 1.31
C PRO A 38 -10.84 26.00 0.56
N ASP A 39 -11.25 26.86 -0.37
CA ASP A 39 -12.45 26.67 -1.20
C ASP A 39 -12.28 25.59 -2.29
N GLN A 40 -11.06 25.10 -2.52
CA GLN A 40 -10.77 24.00 -3.43
C GLN A 40 -10.81 22.62 -2.77
N PHE A 41 -10.97 22.56 -1.44
CA PHE A 41 -11.05 21.29 -0.72
C PHE A 41 -12.44 20.66 -0.88
N SER A 42 -12.45 19.35 -1.12
CA SER A 42 -13.64 18.52 -0.95
C SER A 42 -13.61 17.91 0.46
N VAL A 43 -14.62 18.22 1.26
CA VAL A 43 -14.83 17.69 2.62
C VAL A 43 -16.31 17.33 2.84
N PRO A 44 -16.64 16.41 3.77
CA PRO A 44 -18.01 16.08 4.10
C PRO A 44 -18.84 17.30 4.55
N ALA A 45 -20.15 17.21 4.35
CA ALA A 45 -21.07 18.27 4.72
C ALA A 45 -20.93 18.67 6.21
N GLY A 46 -20.88 19.98 6.47
CA GLY A 46 -20.72 20.55 7.81
C GLY A 46 -19.26 20.72 8.26
N PHE A 47 -18.29 20.18 7.53
CA PHE A 47 -16.88 20.48 7.73
C PHE A 47 -16.43 21.71 6.94
N GLU A 48 -15.47 22.43 7.49
CA GLU A 48 -14.89 23.63 6.92
C GLU A 48 -13.37 23.55 7.06
N VAL A 49 -12.64 23.71 5.95
CA VAL A 49 -11.18 23.84 5.93
C VAL A 49 -10.83 25.32 6.05
N GLN A 50 -9.83 25.64 6.87
CA GLN A 50 -9.34 26.99 7.07
C GLN A 50 -7.82 27.01 6.90
N LEU A 51 -7.31 27.91 6.06
CA LEU A 51 -5.88 28.19 5.97
C LEU A 51 -5.49 28.96 7.22
N VAL A 52 -4.59 28.41 8.02
CA VAL A 52 -4.07 29.04 9.23
C VAL A 52 -2.86 29.89 8.87
N TYR A 53 -1.90 29.32 8.14
CA TYR A 53 -0.66 30.00 7.78
C TYR A 53 -0.13 29.48 6.45
N GLU A 54 0.24 30.39 5.55
CA GLU A 54 1.02 30.07 4.36
C GLU A 54 2.51 30.27 4.67
N VAL A 55 3.28 29.19 4.61
CA VAL A 55 4.67 29.17 5.08
C VAL A 55 5.56 29.89 4.06
N PRO A 56 6.29 30.95 4.44
CA PRO A 56 7.20 31.63 3.52
C PRO A 56 8.42 30.73 3.22
N PHE A 57 8.39 30.06 2.07
CA PHE A 57 9.36 29.03 1.69
C PHE A 57 10.83 29.47 1.83
N ASP A 58 11.16 30.68 1.37
CA ASP A 58 12.53 31.21 1.40
C ASP A 58 13.12 31.39 2.80
N THR A 59 12.27 31.49 3.83
CA THR A 59 12.70 31.74 5.22
C THR A 59 12.36 30.61 6.19
N GLN A 60 11.32 29.84 5.90
CA GLN A 60 10.78 28.82 6.81
C GLN A 60 10.70 27.41 6.18
N GLY A 61 11.04 27.29 4.89
CA GLY A 61 11.17 26.02 4.20
C GLY A 61 9.85 25.28 3.98
N SER A 62 9.89 23.96 4.14
CA SER A 62 8.79 23.04 3.85
C SER A 62 8.53 22.12 5.04
N TRP A 63 7.43 22.35 5.76
CA TRP A 63 7.17 21.67 7.02
C TRP A 63 6.74 20.21 6.82
N VAL A 64 7.33 19.31 7.62
CA VAL A 64 7.17 17.85 7.49
C VAL A 64 6.67 17.14 8.74
N SER A 65 6.72 17.78 9.90
CA SER A 65 6.21 17.20 11.16
C SER A 65 5.57 18.27 12.03
N LEU A 66 4.57 17.86 12.82
CA LEU A 66 3.79 18.68 13.74
C LEU A 66 3.68 18.02 15.11
N THR A 67 3.66 18.83 16.17
CA THR A 67 3.22 18.40 17.50
C THR A 67 2.55 19.55 18.25
N VAL A 68 1.95 19.27 19.40
CA VAL A 68 1.32 20.27 20.28
C VAL A 68 2.13 20.37 21.57
N ASP A 69 2.46 21.60 21.99
CA ASP A 69 3.12 21.84 23.27
C ASP A 69 2.10 21.95 24.44
N PRO A 70 2.55 21.97 25.71
CA PRO A 70 1.65 22.02 26.87
C PRO A 70 0.81 23.31 26.97
N GLN A 71 1.26 24.40 26.36
CA GLN A 71 0.51 25.67 26.28
C GLN A 71 -0.54 25.65 25.16
N GLY A 72 -0.56 24.59 24.36
CA GLY A 72 -1.48 24.43 23.24
C GLY A 72 -1.00 25.11 21.97
N ARG A 73 0.25 25.51 21.85
CA ARG A 73 0.83 25.99 20.60
C ARG A 73 1.26 24.80 19.76
N LEU A 74 1.42 25.00 18.46
CA LEU A 74 1.95 23.97 17.57
C LEU A 74 3.46 24.14 17.46
N VAL A 75 4.18 23.04 17.27
CA VAL A 75 5.58 23.05 16.87
C VAL A 75 5.69 22.31 15.54
N ALA A 76 6.36 22.92 14.56
CA ALA A 76 6.58 22.36 13.24
C ALA A 76 8.08 22.23 12.94
N SER A 77 8.45 21.23 12.14
CA SER A 77 9.81 21.10 11.61
C SER A 77 9.84 21.30 10.10
N ASP A 78 10.77 22.13 9.63
CA ASP A 78 11.19 22.14 8.23
C ASP A 78 11.98 20.86 7.87
N GLN A 79 11.82 20.37 6.64
CA GLN A 79 12.49 19.17 6.13
C GLN A 79 14.01 19.28 6.18
N ASP A 80 14.56 20.45 5.81
CA ASP A 80 16.01 20.70 5.69
C ASP A 80 16.47 21.87 6.59
N GLY A 81 15.63 22.32 7.53
CA GLY A 81 15.85 23.54 8.31
C GLY A 81 15.37 23.43 9.74
N SER A 82 15.05 24.58 10.35
CA SER A 82 14.82 24.71 11.79
C SER A 82 13.42 24.28 12.26
N LEU A 83 13.24 24.30 13.57
CA LEU A 83 11.94 24.16 14.23
C LEU A 83 11.26 25.53 14.39
N TYR A 84 9.94 25.53 14.31
CA TYR A 84 9.10 26.72 14.45
C TYR A 84 7.99 26.46 15.46
N ARG A 85 7.72 27.44 16.32
CA ARG A 85 6.56 27.42 17.22
C ARG A 85 5.48 28.35 16.68
N ILE A 86 4.23 27.90 16.71
CA ILE A 86 3.08 28.58 16.12
C ILE A 86 2.01 28.75 17.17
N ASP A 87 1.77 30.00 17.55
CA ASP A 87 0.62 30.37 18.39
C ASP A 87 -0.58 30.70 17.51
N VAL A 88 -1.67 29.95 17.74
CA VAL A 88 -2.95 30.06 17.02
C VAL A 88 -4.07 30.59 17.92
N SER A 89 -3.75 31.20 19.07
CA SER A 89 -4.75 31.75 19.98
C SER A 89 -5.45 33.01 19.45
N ALA A 90 -4.79 33.74 18.54
CA ALA A 90 -5.32 34.91 17.85
C ALA A 90 -5.83 34.56 16.44
N ASP A 91 -6.61 35.45 15.84
CA ASP A 91 -7.12 35.27 14.46
C ASP A 91 -5.99 35.15 13.42
N GLN A 92 -4.90 35.89 13.63
CA GLN A 92 -3.68 35.77 12.83
C GLN A 92 -2.64 35.02 13.68
N PRO A 93 -2.09 33.89 13.19
CA PRO A 93 -1.11 33.14 13.96
C PRO A 93 0.20 33.91 14.05
N SER A 94 0.89 33.75 15.19
CA SER A 94 2.28 34.18 15.33
C SER A 94 3.19 32.97 15.16
N VAL A 95 4.26 33.13 14.37
CA VAL A 95 5.23 32.08 14.08
C VAL A 95 6.60 32.57 14.51
N GLU A 96 7.22 31.83 15.41
CA GLU A 96 8.58 32.08 15.88
C GLU A 96 9.50 30.93 15.50
N LYS A 97 10.73 31.27 15.13
CA LYS A 97 11.79 30.27 14.95
C LYS A 97 12.38 29.95 16.32
N LEU A 98 12.44 28.68 16.68
CA LEU A 98 13.08 28.26 17.93
C LEU A 98 14.60 28.41 17.81
N ASP A 99 15.23 28.95 18.85
CA ASP A 99 16.69 29.20 18.87
C ASP A 99 17.47 27.93 19.24
N VAL A 100 17.33 26.90 18.40
CA VAL A 100 18.03 25.62 18.55
C VAL A 100 18.75 25.23 17.26
N GLU A 101 19.97 24.72 17.37
CA GLU A 101 20.74 24.19 16.24
C GLU A 101 20.33 22.76 15.85
N ILE A 102 19.02 22.46 15.94
CA ILE A 102 18.41 21.19 15.56
C ILE A 102 17.30 21.44 14.52
N GLY A 103 17.16 20.48 13.61
CA GLY A 103 16.29 20.58 12.45
C GLY A 103 16.09 19.24 11.75
N SER A 104 15.45 19.26 10.57
CA SER A 104 15.17 18.05 9.76
C SER A 104 14.48 16.94 10.55
N ALA A 105 13.59 17.33 11.47
CA ALA A 105 12.86 16.38 12.29
C ALA A 105 11.67 15.82 11.52
N GLN A 106 11.54 14.50 11.50
CA GLN A 106 10.38 13.80 10.94
C GLN A 106 9.53 13.11 12.02
N GLY A 107 9.86 13.38 13.30
CA GLY A 107 8.99 13.08 14.42
C GLY A 107 9.22 14.09 15.54
N LEU A 108 8.13 14.59 16.11
CA LEU A 108 8.13 15.55 17.21
C LEU A 108 7.18 15.08 18.30
N LEU A 109 7.62 15.11 19.55
CA LEU A 109 6.80 14.77 20.70
C LEU A 109 7.17 15.64 21.89
N PHE A 110 6.20 16.38 22.42
CA PHE A 110 6.35 16.99 23.74
C PHE A 110 5.93 15.99 24.82
N ALA A 111 6.85 15.59 25.70
CA ALA A 111 6.61 14.66 26.79
C ALA A 111 7.68 14.83 27.87
N PHE A 112 7.40 14.39 29.11
CA PHE A 112 8.39 14.42 30.21
C PHE A 112 9.05 15.79 30.41
N ASP A 113 8.24 16.85 30.28
CA ASP A 113 8.67 18.26 30.38
C ASP A 113 9.77 18.66 29.38
N ALA A 114 9.85 17.97 28.24
CA ALA A 114 10.83 18.21 27.20
C ALA A 114 10.23 18.03 25.79
N LEU A 115 10.86 18.64 24.79
CA LEU A 115 10.60 18.37 23.37
C LEU A 115 11.55 17.29 22.87
N TYR A 116 11.00 16.15 22.45
CA TYR A 116 11.73 15.10 21.77
C TYR A 116 11.66 15.30 20.26
N VAL A 117 12.81 15.22 19.61
CA VAL A 117 13.00 15.53 18.19
C VAL A 117 13.69 14.36 17.51
N ASN A 118 13.01 13.65 16.61
CA ASN A 118 13.60 12.57 15.82
C ASN A 118 14.13 13.12 14.49
N VAL A 119 15.45 13.31 14.44
CA VAL A 119 16.15 13.88 13.30
C VAL A 119 16.34 12.82 12.23
N ASN A 120 15.91 13.15 11.01
CA ASN A 120 16.08 12.35 9.81
C ASN A 120 16.56 13.25 8.66
N GLY A 121 17.83 13.66 8.75
CA GLY A 121 18.46 14.61 7.86
C GLY A 121 19.79 14.12 7.29
N ARG A 122 20.57 15.08 6.77
CA ARG A 122 21.95 14.86 6.32
C ARG A 122 22.89 15.79 7.10
N PRO A 123 24.06 15.32 7.58
CA PRO A 123 24.60 13.96 7.44
C PRO A 123 23.91 12.94 8.37
N GLN A 124 23.91 11.66 7.96
CA GLN A 124 23.13 10.60 8.62
C GLN A 124 23.65 10.18 10.00
N ASP A 125 24.89 10.55 10.35
CA ASP A 125 25.49 10.31 11.67
C ASP A 125 24.82 11.13 12.79
N LYS A 126 24.06 12.16 12.42
CA LYS A 126 23.23 12.95 13.35
C LYS A 126 21.80 12.46 13.49
N ASN A 127 21.41 11.39 12.79
CA ASN A 127 20.03 10.90 12.81
C ASN A 127 19.71 10.14 14.11
N GLY A 128 18.48 10.33 14.59
CA GLY A 128 18.00 9.79 15.85
C GLY A 128 17.35 10.84 16.74
N VAL A 129 17.08 10.45 17.98
CA VAL A 129 16.25 11.23 18.90
C VAL A 129 17.12 12.14 19.78
N TYR A 130 16.76 13.42 19.80
CA TYR A 130 17.28 14.42 20.71
C TYR A 130 16.20 14.80 21.73
N ARG A 131 16.64 15.17 22.94
CA ARG A 131 15.80 15.75 24.00
C ARG A 131 16.21 17.21 24.17
N LEU A 132 15.23 18.11 24.07
CA LEU A 132 15.37 19.55 24.23
C LEU A 132 14.63 19.97 25.49
N THR A 133 15.34 20.61 26.43
CA THR A 133 14.79 21.03 27.73
C THR A 133 14.99 22.53 27.92
N ASP A 134 13.96 23.19 28.44
CA ASP A 134 14.02 24.54 28.98
C ASP A 134 14.37 24.43 30.47
N THR A 135 15.56 24.89 30.85
CA THR A 135 16.08 24.75 32.22
C THR A 135 15.96 26.02 33.06
N ASP A 136 15.64 27.16 32.43
CA ASP A 136 15.51 28.46 33.09
C ASP A 136 14.10 29.09 33.00
N ASP A 137 13.13 28.37 32.42
CA ASP A 137 11.70 28.73 32.32
C ASP A 137 11.48 30.01 31.50
N ASP A 138 12.35 30.25 30.50
CA ASP A 138 12.25 31.38 29.57
C ASP A 138 11.45 31.07 28.30
N ASP A 139 10.90 29.86 28.21
CA ASP A 139 10.12 29.32 27.09
C ASP A 139 10.97 29.08 25.82
N GLN A 140 12.30 28.98 25.96
CA GLN A 140 13.26 28.50 24.96
C GLN A 140 13.99 27.26 25.45
N PHE A 141 14.53 26.47 24.51
CA PHE A 141 15.25 25.24 24.85
C PHE A 141 16.76 25.51 24.90
N ASP A 142 17.33 25.57 26.11
CA ASP A 142 18.77 25.81 26.30
C ASP A 142 19.61 24.51 26.37
N GLN A 143 18.99 23.39 26.72
CA GLN A 143 19.67 22.10 26.90
C GLN A 143 19.30 21.12 25.78
N ILE A 144 20.31 20.65 25.06
CA ILE A 144 20.16 19.73 23.92
C ILE A 144 20.95 18.44 24.17
N GLU A 145 20.27 17.30 24.17
CA GLU A 145 20.87 16.00 24.45
C GLU A 145 20.54 14.98 23.36
N PHE A 146 21.56 14.30 22.80
CA PHE A 146 21.34 13.21 21.85
C PHE A 146 21.13 11.89 22.60
N VAL A 147 19.88 11.45 22.71
CA VAL A 147 19.49 10.35 23.61
C VAL A 147 19.43 8.99 22.92
N LEU A 148 19.09 8.94 21.62
CA LEU A 148 18.99 7.66 20.89
C LEU A 148 19.52 7.79 19.46
N PRO A 149 20.72 7.25 19.14
CA PRO A 149 21.23 7.26 17.77
C PRO A 149 20.50 6.24 16.88
N LEU A 150 20.05 6.68 15.71
CA LEU A 150 19.34 5.84 14.73
C LEU A 150 20.04 5.90 13.36
N GLN A 151 20.57 4.77 12.92
CA GLN A 151 21.29 4.68 11.64
C GLN A 151 20.32 4.42 10.49
N GLY A 152 19.94 5.47 9.78
CA GLY A 152 19.07 5.42 8.61
C GLY A 152 19.00 6.80 7.98
N GLY A 153 18.17 6.98 6.96
CA GLY A 153 17.91 8.33 6.47
C GLY A 153 17.05 8.38 5.22
N GLY A 154 16.56 9.58 4.94
CA GLY A 154 15.67 9.85 3.81
C GLY A 154 14.24 9.40 4.10
N GLU A 155 13.46 9.18 3.05
CA GLU A 155 12.02 8.90 3.15
C GLU A 155 11.69 7.62 3.96
N HIS A 156 12.64 6.68 4.04
CA HIS A 156 12.54 5.42 4.78
C HIS A 156 13.42 5.41 6.05
N GLY A 157 13.71 6.60 6.57
CA GLY A 157 14.50 6.84 7.77
C GLY A 157 13.72 6.63 9.07
N PRO A 158 14.26 7.10 10.21
CA PRO A 158 13.53 7.18 11.47
C PRO A 158 12.51 8.32 11.41
N HIS A 159 11.31 8.11 11.97
CA HIS A 159 10.21 9.07 11.85
C HIS A 159 9.51 9.32 13.19
N ALA A 160 8.26 8.91 13.34
CA ALA A 160 7.38 9.36 14.41
C ALA A 160 7.84 9.06 15.83
N LEU A 161 7.31 9.87 16.76
CA LEU A 161 7.45 9.74 18.20
C LEU A 161 6.07 9.89 18.84
N ILE A 162 5.64 8.91 19.63
CA ILE A 162 4.42 9.00 20.45
C ILE A 162 4.68 8.50 21.86
N LEU A 163 3.84 8.89 22.80
CA LEU A 163 3.89 8.38 24.17
C LEU A 163 3.27 6.96 24.25
N SER A 164 3.81 6.08 25.08
CA SER A 164 3.18 4.80 25.39
C SER A 164 1.86 4.97 26.17
N GLU A 165 0.98 3.97 26.10
CA GLU A 165 -0.32 3.96 26.81
C GLU A 165 -0.19 4.30 28.31
N ASP A 166 0.86 3.81 28.97
CA ASP A 166 1.12 4.03 30.40
C ASP A 166 1.83 5.35 30.71
N GLY A 167 2.18 6.14 29.70
CA GLY A 167 2.85 7.42 29.84
C GLY A 167 4.32 7.35 30.26
N LYS A 168 4.96 6.17 30.23
CA LYS A 168 6.31 5.97 30.79
C LYS A 168 7.42 5.83 29.76
N ARG A 169 7.08 5.60 28.49
CA ARG A 169 8.02 5.31 27.41
C ARG A 169 7.65 6.12 26.17
N ILE A 170 8.62 6.29 25.30
CA ILE A 170 8.43 6.87 23.97
C ILE A 170 8.48 5.73 22.96
N ILE A 171 7.48 5.67 22.08
CA ILE A 171 7.42 4.73 20.95
C ILE A 171 7.93 5.47 19.71
N THR A 172 8.74 4.80 18.89
CA THR A 172 9.26 5.32 17.63
C THR A 172 9.26 4.25 16.55
N CYS A 173 9.30 4.68 15.29
CA CYS A 173 9.38 3.82 14.13
C CYS A 173 10.58 4.16 13.23
N GLY A 174 11.01 3.18 12.43
CA GLY A 174 12.03 3.37 11.42
C GLY A 174 11.82 2.44 10.24
N GLY A 175 11.71 3.02 9.04
CA GLY A 175 11.48 2.26 7.82
C GLY A 175 12.62 1.28 7.48
N ASN A 176 12.45 0.49 6.41
CA ASN A 176 13.40 -0.55 6.00
C ASN A 176 14.83 -0.09 5.65
N MET A 177 15.07 1.22 5.53
CA MET A 177 16.42 1.79 5.36
C MET A 177 17.07 2.18 6.69
N THR A 178 16.32 2.12 7.79
CA THR A 178 16.77 2.38 9.16
C THR A 178 17.16 1.06 9.82
N LYS A 179 18.43 0.94 10.16
CA LYS A 179 18.92 -0.22 10.92
C LYS A 179 18.30 -0.22 12.31
N LEU A 180 18.07 -1.42 12.84
CA LEU A 180 17.77 -1.58 14.25
C LEU A 180 18.87 -0.93 15.12
N PRO A 181 18.53 -0.36 16.28
CA PRO A 181 19.51 0.14 17.22
C PRO A 181 20.56 -0.92 17.58
N ALA A 182 21.80 -0.49 17.79
CA ALA A 182 22.92 -1.40 18.07
C ALA A 182 22.70 -2.22 19.35
N THR A 183 21.93 -1.69 20.31
CA THR A 183 21.57 -2.37 21.56
C THR A 183 20.05 -2.46 21.66
N ILE A 184 19.54 -3.68 21.76
CA ILE A 184 18.12 -3.97 22.04
C ILE A 184 18.09 -4.62 23.42
N ALA A 185 17.64 -3.87 24.44
CA ALA A 185 17.62 -4.34 25.83
C ALA A 185 16.60 -5.46 26.03
N ARG A 186 15.47 -5.37 25.32
CA ARG A 186 14.41 -6.38 25.32
C ARG A 186 13.71 -6.41 23.96
N SER A 187 13.16 -7.55 23.58
CA SER A 187 12.50 -7.68 22.29
C SER A 187 11.23 -8.51 22.45
N ARG A 188 10.11 -7.95 22.00
CA ARG A 188 8.86 -8.68 21.85
C ARG A 188 8.87 -9.56 20.61
N VAL A 189 9.72 -9.25 19.64
CA VAL A 189 9.93 -10.05 18.43
C VAL A 189 11.07 -11.06 18.67
N PRO A 190 10.88 -12.36 18.41
CA PRO A 190 11.97 -13.33 18.43
C PRO A 190 13.03 -12.95 17.39
N GLN A 191 14.28 -12.75 17.82
CA GLN A 191 15.39 -12.28 16.97
C GLN A 191 16.01 -13.41 16.12
N VAL A 192 15.19 -14.04 15.28
CA VAL A 192 15.53 -15.21 14.45
C VAL A 192 15.32 -14.93 12.96
N TRP A 193 15.93 -13.84 12.51
CA TRP A 193 15.74 -13.27 11.17
C TRP A 193 16.21 -14.18 10.05
N ASP A 194 15.42 -14.29 8.98
CA ASP A 194 15.77 -14.90 7.71
C ASP A 194 14.66 -14.59 6.68
N GLU A 195 14.87 -15.02 5.45
CA GLU A 195 13.95 -14.82 4.34
C GLU A 195 12.86 -15.89 4.29
N ASP A 196 13.10 -17.07 4.86
CA ASP A 196 12.18 -18.21 4.96
C ASP A 196 11.40 -18.55 3.67
N HIS A 197 12.08 -18.61 2.51
CA HIS A 197 11.49 -19.06 1.24
C HIS A 197 12.00 -20.43 0.84
N LEU A 198 11.09 -21.40 0.66
CA LEU A 198 11.43 -22.78 0.32
C LEU A 198 12.21 -22.89 -1.01
N LEU A 199 11.80 -22.11 -2.01
CA LEU A 199 12.37 -22.10 -3.36
C LEU A 199 13.20 -20.85 -3.62
N GLY A 200 13.62 -20.13 -2.57
CA GLY A 200 14.36 -18.87 -2.67
C GLY A 200 13.58 -17.70 -3.28
N ARG A 201 14.22 -16.53 -3.33
CA ARG A 201 13.65 -15.27 -3.84
C ARG A 201 14.53 -14.61 -4.90
N MET A 202 13.98 -13.66 -5.63
CA MET A 202 14.72 -12.72 -6.47
C MET A 202 14.65 -11.31 -5.88
N PRO A 203 15.75 -10.53 -5.92
CA PRO A 203 15.71 -9.14 -5.52
C PRO A 203 14.86 -8.30 -6.48
N ASP A 204 14.58 -7.06 -6.12
CA ASP A 204 13.91 -6.10 -6.99
C ASP A 204 14.64 -6.00 -8.34
N ALA A 205 13.87 -6.07 -9.42
CA ALA A 205 14.43 -6.13 -10.77
C ALA A 205 15.13 -4.84 -11.20
N ARG A 206 14.93 -3.73 -10.48
CA ARG A 206 15.61 -2.44 -10.69
C ARG A 206 16.68 -2.15 -9.64
N GLY A 207 16.94 -3.09 -8.73
CA GLY A 207 17.97 -2.99 -7.70
C GLY A 207 17.56 -2.19 -6.46
N HIS A 208 16.30 -1.75 -6.32
CA HIS A 208 15.87 -1.00 -5.14
C HIS A 208 15.97 -1.89 -3.89
N ALA A 209 16.74 -1.46 -2.89
CA ALA A 209 16.96 -2.18 -1.62
C ALA A 209 17.44 -3.65 -1.79
N ALA A 210 18.06 -4.00 -2.92
CA ALA A 210 18.40 -5.38 -3.27
C ALA A 210 19.37 -6.06 -2.30
N ASP A 211 20.14 -5.27 -1.56
CA ASP A 211 21.12 -5.68 -0.54
C ASP A 211 20.50 -5.81 0.86
N ARG A 212 19.23 -5.44 1.04
CA ARG A 212 18.55 -5.47 2.33
C ARG A 212 17.86 -6.82 2.55
N MET A 213 18.07 -7.36 3.74
CA MET A 213 17.51 -8.61 4.24
C MET A 213 16.54 -8.31 5.40
N ALA A 214 15.75 -9.31 5.80
CA ALA A 214 14.96 -9.22 7.03
C ALA A 214 15.86 -9.01 8.27
N PRO A 215 15.38 -8.29 9.30
CA PRO A 215 14.10 -7.60 9.33
C PRO A 215 14.22 -6.25 8.62
N GLY A 216 13.23 -5.88 7.81
CA GLY A 216 13.08 -4.49 7.37
C GLY A 216 11.89 -3.85 8.06
N GLY A 217 12.02 -2.56 8.36
CA GLY A 217 11.04 -1.79 9.11
C GLY A 217 10.90 -2.30 10.55
N TRP A 218 10.77 -1.38 11.49
CA TRP A 218 10.57 -1.71 12.88
C TRP A 218 9.87 -0.59 13.65
N ILE A 219 9.13 -1.02 14.66
CA ILE A 219 8.57 -0.15 15.70
C ILE A 219 9.14 -0.60 17.05
N GLY A 220 9.61 0.36 17.85
CA GLY A 220 10.21 0.10 19.16
C GLY A 220 9.86 1.17 20.18
N SER A 221 10.25 0.97 21.44
CA SER A 221 10.09 1.96 22.50
C SER A 221 11.30 2.07 23.41
N PHE A 222 11.51 3.22 24.01
CA PHE A 222 12.64 3.50 24.90
C PHE A 222 12.21 4.35 26.09
N LEU A 223 13.04 4.36 27.15
CA LEU A 223 12.82 5.24 28.29
C LEU A 223 13.16 6.70 27.95
N PRO A 224 12.66 7.70 28.69
CA PRO A 224 12.87 9.12 28.38
C PRO A 224 14.34 9.56 28.24
N ASP A 225 15.28 8.80 28.77
CA ASP A 225 16.73 9.04 28.69
C ASP A 225 17.42 8.32 27.51
N GLY A 226 16.66 7.64 26.64
CA GLY A 226 17.19 6.85 25.52
C GLY A 226 17.53 5.41 25.87
N SER A 227 17.47 5.01 27.14
CA SER A 227 17.86 3.69 27.60
C SER A 227 16.76 2.63 27.43
N ASP A 228 17.11 1.36 27.69
CA ASP A 228 16.19 0.22 27.71
C ASP A 228 15.37 0.05 26.42
N PHE A 229 15.99 0.21 25.24
CA PHE A 229 15.28 0.06 23.97
C PHE A 229 14.60 -1.32 23.85
N GLU A 230 13.30 -1.31 23.56
CA GLU A 230 12.42 -2.45 23.38
C GLU A 230 11.92 -2.54 21.95
N LEU A 231 12.25 -3.62 21.24
CA LEU A 231 11.67 -3.89 19.91
C LEU A 231 10.23 -4.43 20.06
N ILE A 232 9.25 -3.79 19.40
CA ILE A 232 7.83 -4.14 19.49
C ILE A 232 7.40 -5.03 18.31
N ALA A 233 7.70 -4.62 17.08
CA ALA A 233 7.31 -5.29 15.84
C ALA A 233 8.31 -5.01 14.70
N THR A 234 8.30 -5.85 13.67
CA THR A 234 9.16 -5.75 12.47
C THR A 234 8.40 -6.07 11.18
N GLY A 235 9.06 -5.94 10.03
CA GLY A 235 8.55 -6.45 8.75
C GLY A 235 7.73 -5.44 7.95
N PHE A 236 8.01 -4.15 8.14
CA PHE A 236 7.41 -3.04 7.41
C PHE A 236 8.36 -2.54 6.30
N ARG A 237 7.83 -1.79 5.33
CA ARG A 237 8.67 -1.10 4.34
C ARG A 237 8.96 0.32 4.80
N ASN A 238 7.91 1.09 5.04
CA ASN A 238 7.97 2.50 5.41
C ASN A 238 6.69 2.89 6.14
N GLU A 239 6.63 2.49 7.38
CA GLU A 239 5.65 2.83 8.39
C GLU A 239 5.97 4.24 8.91
N TYR A 240 5.53 5.26 8.17
CA TYR A 240 5.98 6.64 8.34
C TYR A 240 5.56 7.22 9.71
N ASP A 241 4.36 6.88 10.17
CA ASP A 241 3.81 7.38 11.42
C ASP A 241 3.02 6.30 12.18
N ILE A 242 2.79 6.52 13.48
CA ILE A 242 2.20 5.59 14.44
C ILE A 242 1.19 6.30 15.36
N ALA A 243 0.13 5.61 15.74
CA ALA A 243 -0.87 6.15 16.67
C ALA A 243 -1.46 5.06 17.58
N LEU A 244 -1.84 5.45 18.80
CA LEU A 244 -2.56 4.60 19.74
C LEU A 244 -4.05 4.91 19.72
N ASN A 245 -4.88 3.86 19.75
CA ASN A 245 -6.30 4.04 20.02
C ASN A 245 -6.55 4.23 21.53
N ASP A 246 -7.80 4.50 21.91
CA ASP A 246 -8.26 4.70 23.30
C ASP A 246 -8.10 3.46 24.21
N GLN A 247 -7.79 2.29 23.65
CA GLN A 247 -7.50 1.04 24.37
C GLN A 247 -6.00 0.70 24.41
N GLY A 248 -5.15 1.62 23.97
CA GLY A 248 -3.70 1.45 23.90
C GLY A 248 -3.23 0.48 22.83
N GLU A 249 -4.06 0.17 21.84
CA GLU A 249 -3.67 -0.63 20.67
C GLU A 249 -2.99 0.25 19.64
N LEU A 250 -1.89 -0.25 19.08
CA LEU A 250 -0.99 0.50 18.21
C LEU A 250 -1.32 0.28 16.74
N PHE A 251 -1.34 1.35 15.97
CA PHE A 251 -1.59 1.34 14.53
C PHE A 251 -0.50 2.10 13.77
N THR A 252 -0.30 1.71 12.52
CA THR A 252 0.58 2.43 11.60
C THR A 252 0.05 2.36 10.17
N TYR A 253 0.50 3.29 9.32
CA TYR A 253 0.26 3.29 7.88
C TYR A 253 1.57 2.99 7.14
N ASP A 254 1.67 1.76 6.62
CA ASP A 254 2.88 1.23 5.98
C ASP A 254 2.77 1.32 4.46
N ALA A 255 3.83 1.81 3.82
CA ALA A 255 3.94 1.84 2.37
C ALA A 255 4.30 0.46 1.81
N ASP A 256 4.14 0.27 0.50
CA ASP A 256 4.87 -0.77 -0.20
C ASP A 256 5.55 -0.21 -1.45
N MET A 257 5.99 -1.07 -2.36
CA MET A 257 6.71 -0.73 -3.58
C MET A 257 5.74 -0.72 -4.77
N GLU A 258 5.24 0.45 -5.16
CA GLU A 258 4.33 0.60 -6.32
C GLU A 258 4.97 0.13 -7.63
N TRP A 259 6.29 -0.02 -7.67
CA TRP A 259 6.98 -0.58 -8.83
C TRP A 259 6.69 -2.07 -9.03
N ASP A 260 6.16 -2.74 -8.01
CA ASP A 260 5.78 -4.15 -8.04
C ASP A 260 4.31 -4.36 -8.45
N VAL A 261 3.50 -3.30 -8.67
CA VAL A 261 2.07 -3.41 -8.99
C VAL A 261 1.84 -4.42 -10.11
N GLY A 262 0.86 -5.31 -9.91
CA GLY A 262 0.54 -6.40 -10.82
C GLY A 262 1.35 -7.69 -10.59
N THR A 263 2.28 -7.72 -9.63
CA THR A 263 2.98 -8.94 -9.22
C THR A 263 2.35 -9.58 -7.98
N PRO A 264 2.60 -10.88 -7.71
CA PRO A 264 2.06 -11.59 -6.54
C PRO A 264 2.55 -11.08 -5.19
N TRP A 265 3.71 -10.43 -5.17
CA TRP A 265 4.36 -9.92 -3.96
C TRP A 265 4.02 -8.46 -3.68
N TYR A 266 3.36 -7.75 -4.60
CA TYR A 266 2.86 -6.41 -4.31
C TYR A 266 1.85 -6.43 -3.16
N ARG A 267 2.00 -5.49 -2.22
CA ARG A 267 1.01 -5.14 -1.20
C ARG A 267 0.62 -3.68 -1.45
N PRO A 268 -0.65 -3.30 -1.34
CA PRO A 268 -0.99 -1.89 -1.31
C PRO A 268 -0.45 -1.23 -0.03
N THR A 269 -0.48 0.10 0.00
CA THR A 269 -0.36 0.83 1.28
C THR A 269 -1.49 0.36 2.21
N ARG A 270 -1.18 0.24 3.49
CA ARG A 270 -2.04 -0.54 4.39
C ARG A 270 -1.95 -0.08 5.83
N ILE A 271 -3.10 -0.14 6.51
CA ILE A 271 -3.20 0.06 7.95
C ILE A 271 -2.93 -1.25 8.64
N ASN A 272 -1.95 -1.23 9.53
CA ASN A 272 -1.56 -2.38 10.32
C ASN A 272 -1.98 -2.15 11.78
N HIS A 273 -2.69 -3.12 12.36
CA HIS A 273 -2.79 -3.23 13.81
C HIS A 273 -1.50 -3.90 14.33
N VAL A 274 -0.65 -3.10 14.97
CA VAL A 274 0.69 -3.46 15.41
C VAL A 274 0.62 -4.24 16.73
N ILE A 275 0.45 -5.56 16.63
CA ILE A 275 0.45 -6.44 17.79
C ILE A 275 1.87 -6.69 18.32
N SER A 276 1.98 -7.05 19.60
CA SER A 276 3.27 -7.35 20.23
C SER A 276 3.94 -8.55 19.54
N GLY A 277 5.20 -8.38 19.14
CA GLY A 277 5.96 -9.43 18.46
C GLY A 277 5.55 -9.64 17.00
N GLY A 278 4.77 -8.71 16.43
CA GLY A 278 4.29 -8.76 15.05
C GLY A 278 5.42 -8.73 14.02
N GLU A 279 5.21 -9.45 12.93
CA GLU A 279 6.06 -9.48 11.74
C GLU A 279 5.15 -9.25 10.52
N PHE A 280 5.39 -8.18 9.75
CA PHE A 280 4.46 -7.68 8.72
C PHE A 280 4.83 -8.03 7.28
N GLY A 281 5.84 -8.88 7.11
CA GLY A 281 6.03 -9.59 5.86
C GLY A 281 7.05 -8.95 4.91
N TRP A 282 7.60 -7.78 5.20
CA TRP A 282 8.53 -7.11 4.29
C TRP A 282 9.82 -7.90 4.07
N ARG A 283 10.18 -8.07 2.79
CA ARG A 283 11.48 -8.50 2.26
C ARG A 283 11.66 -7.84 0.89
N ASN A 284 12.88 -7.87 0.37
CA ASN A 284 13.17 -7.31 -0.94
C ASN A 284 12.63 -8.17 -2.11
N GLY A 285 12.10 -7.50 -3.14
CA GLY A 285 11.68 -8.11 -4.40
C GLY A 285 10.59 -9.16 -4.23
N THR A 286 10.79 -10.35 -4.80
CA THR A 286 9.82 -11.45 -4.74
C THR A 286 9.72 -12.10 -3.35
N GLY A 287 10.54 -11.65 -2.39
CA GLY A 287 10.64 -12.23 -1.06
C GLY A 287 9.51 -11.83 -0.10
N LYS A 288 8.64 -10.87 -0.44
CA LYS A 288 7.62 -10.39 0.52
C LYS A 288 6.71 -11.54 0.96
N TRP A 289 6.62 -11.77 2.26
CA TRP A 289 5.73 -12.81 2.77
C TRP A 289 4.26 -12.44 2.51
N PRO A 290 3.42 -13.42 2.17
CA PRO A 290 1.98 -13.21 2.11
C PRO A 290 1.39 -13.02 3.50
N ALA A 291 0.32 -12.22 3.59
CA ALA A 291 -0.39 -11.96 4.84
C ALA A 291 -1.11 -13.20 5.42
N TYR A 292 -1.40 -14.19 4.57
CA TYR A 292 -2.03 -15.44 5.00
C TYR A 292 -1.05 -16.41 5.69
N TYR A 293 0.26 -16.13 5.68
CA TYR A 293 1.19 -16.94 6.45
C TYR A 293 0.86 -16.85 7.94
N PRO A 294 0.93 -17.99 8.67
CA PRO A 294 0.70 -17.98 10.11
C PRO A 294 1.74 -17.12 10.87
N ASP A 295 2.91 -16.90 10.28
CA ASP A 295 4.05 -16.13 10.77
C ASP A 295 4.22 -14.74 10.14
N SER A 296 3.20 -14.27 9.41
CA SER A 296 3.07 -12.88 8.94
C SER A 296 1.72 -12.34 9.43
N PHE A 297 1.67 -11.22 10.16
CA PHE A 297 0.41 -10.77 10.77
C PHE A 297 -0.53 -10.07 9.78
N GLY A 298 -0.01 -9.39 8.75
CA GLY A 298 -0.84 -8.77 7.71
C GLY A 298 -1.56 -7.48 8.15
N ALA A 299 -2.37 -6.95 7.25
CA ALA A 299 -3.05 -5.65 7.41
C ALA A 299 -4.42 -5.77 8.07
N ALA A 300 -4.84 -4.71 8.76
CA ALA A 300 -6.21 -4.50 9.19
C ALA A 300 -7.09 -3.97 8.04
N VAL A 301 -6.53 -3.04 7.24
CA VAL A 301 -7.21 -2.42 6.08
C VAL A 301 -6.20 -2.17 4.97
N ASP A 302 -6.46 -2.68 3.77
CA ASP A 302 -5.72 -2.30 2.56
C ASP A 302 -6.33 -1.02 1.97
N ILE A 303 -5.50 0.00 1.73
CA ILE A 303 -5.96 1.30 1.20
C ILE A 303 -5.85 1.31 -0.32
N GLY A 304 -4.65 1.10 -0.85
CA GLY A 304 -4.38 1.18 -2.28
C GLY A 304 -2.98 1.70 -2.58
N PRO A 305 -2.68 2.14 -3.82
CA PRO A 305 -1.46 2.89 -4.08
C PRO A 305 -1.52 4.22 -3.32
N GLY A 306 -0.39 4.69 -2.79
CA GLY A 306 -0.32 5.94 -2.04
C GLY A 306 1.09 6.20 -1.50
N SER A 307 1.26 7.28 -0.76
CA SER A 307 2.49 7.57 -0.02
C SER A 307 2.13 7.95 1.42
N PRO A 308 2.17 6.99 2.36
CA PRO A 308 1.87 7.22 3.77
C PRO A 308 2.71 8.33 4.37
N THR A 309 2.06 9.23 5.10
CA THR A 309 2.70 10.24 5.95
C THR A 309 2.03 10.25 7.34
N GLY A 310 1.73 11.41 7.92
CA GLY A 310 1.17 11.50 9.28
C GLY A 310 -0.17 10.79 9.46
N ILE A 311 -0.39 10.28 10.67
CA ILE A 311 -1.64 9.64 11.12
C ILE A 311 -2.03 10.13 12.52
N CYS A 312 -3.32 10.28 12.78
CA CYS A 312 -3.79 10.53 14.15
C CYS A 312 -5.23 10.07 14.34
N PHE A 313 -5.60 9.70 15.57
CA PHE A 313 -7.01 9.48 15.90
C PHE A 313 -7.74 10.81 16.11
N GLY A 314 -9.01 10.85 15.74
CA GLY A 314 -9.90 12.01 15.94
C GLY A 314 -10.26 12.32 17.40
N TYR A 315 -9.59 11.72 18.38
CA TYR A 315 -9.89 11.90 19.80
C TYR A 315 -9.67 13.36 20.21
N GLY A 316 -10.60 13.90 21.01
CA GLY A 316 -10.57 15.31 21.43
C GLY A 316 -11.11 16.29 20.38
N THR A 317 -11.42 15.83 19.16
CA THR A 317 -12.09 16.71 18.18
C THR A 317 -13.54 17.00 18.55
N LYS A 318 -14.06 18.13 18.09
CA LYS A 318 -15.49 18.49 18.18
C LYS A 318 -16.32 17.95 17.01
N TYR A 319 -15.84 16.87 16.38
CA TYR A 319 -16.47 16.27 15.21
C TYR A 319 -17.65 15.38 15.60
N PRO A 320 -18.49 14.98 14.64
CA PRO A 320 -19.46 13.90 14.83
C PRO A 320 -18.78 12.60 15.31
N ALA A 321 -19.49 11.80 16.10
CA ALA A 321 -18.95 10.59 16.74
C ALA A 321 -18.24 9.64 15.76
N LYS A 322 -18.77 9.49 14.54
CA LYS A 322 -18.16 8.70 13.45
C LYS A 322 -16.70 9.10 13.20
N TYR A 323 -16.38 10.38 13.25
CA TYR A 323 -15.04 10.91 12.96
C TYR A 323 -14.18 11.09 14.20
N ARG A 324 -14.77 11.24 15.41
CA ARG A 324 -14.01 11.27 16.66
C ARG A 324 -13.25 9.97 16.93
N ASN A 325 -13.84 8.84 16.52
CA ASN A 325 -13.27 7.51 16.73
C ASN A 325 -12.52 6.98 15.49
N ALA A 326 -12.44 7.77 14.42
CA ALA A 326 -11.73 7.39 13.21
C ALA A 326 -10.22 7.60 13.35
N LEU A 327 -9.45 6.76 12.69
CA LEU A 327 -8.02 7.00 12.44
C LEU A 327 -7.91 7.80 11.14
N PHE A 328 -7.42 9.03 11.23
CA PHE A 328 -7.09 9.84 10.07
C PHE A 328 -5.70 9.47 9.56
N ILE A 329 -5.57 9.29 8.25
CA ILE A 329 -4.29 8.96 7.59
C ILE A 329 -4.06 9.88 6.39
N ALA A 330 -2.83 10.34 6.23
CA ALA A 330 -2.43 11.15 5.08
C ALA A 330 -1.79 10.32 3.96
N ASP A 331 -2.19 10.63 2.73
CA ASP A 331 -1.54 10.18 1.49
C ASP A 331 -0.99 11.38 0.74
N TRP A 332 0.34 11.51 0.76
CA TRP A 332 1.06 12.61 0.14
C TRP A 332 0.98 12.62 -1.39
N SER A 333 0.97 11.44 -2.03
CA SER A 333 1.08 11.31 -3.49
C SER A 333 -0.23 11.69 -4.19
N TYR A 334 -1.36 11.26 -3.63
CA TYR A 334 -2.68 11.52 -4.22
C TYR A 334 -3.46 12.63 -3.53
N GLY A 335 -2.91 13.21 -2.47
CA GLY A 335 -3.45 14.38 -1.83
C GLY A 335 -4.75 14.11 -1.10
N ASN A 336 -4.76 13.06 -0.29
CA ASN A 336 -5.92 12.64 0.47
C ASN A 336 -5.61 12.59 1.96
N ILE A 337 -6.61 12.97 2.76
CA ILE A 337 -6.76 12.54 4.14
C ILE A 337 -7.92 11.55 4.15
N HIS A 338 -7.66 10.31 4.53
CA HIS A 338 -8.71 9.31 4.69
C HIS A 338 -9.14 9.20 6.16
N ALA A 339 -10.43 8.95 6.41
CA ALA A 339 -10.92 8.53 7.71
C ALA A 339 -11.12 7.00 7.69
N VAL A 340 -10.35 6.29 8.51
CA VAL A 340 -10.42 4.84 8.66
C VAL A 340 -11.29 4.49 9.86
N HIS A 341 -12.34 3.71 9.60
CA HIS A 341 -13.32 3.25 10.58
C HIS A 341 -12.98 1.82 11.00
N LEU A 342 -12.22 1.70 12.09
CA LEU A 342 -11.80 0.42 12.64
C LEU A 342 -12.97 -0.31 13.32
N THR A 343 -13.11 -1.60 13.04
CA THR A 343 -14.10 -2.49 13.62
C THR A 343 -13.36 -3.65 14.31
N PRO A 344 -13.63 -3.93 15.60
CA PRO A 344 -13.03 -5.08 16.27
C PRO A 344 -13.35 -6.40 15.54
N ASP A 345 -12.32 -7.20 15.29
CA ASP A 345 -12.42 -8.55 14.76
C ASP A 345 -11.68 -9.50 15.72
N GLY A 346 -12.44 -10.12 16.60
CA GLY A 346 -11.90 -10.93 17.70
C GLY A 346 -11.08 -10.08 18.69
N SER A 347 -9.79 -10.35 18.78
CA SER A 347 -8.79 -9.62 19.58
C SER A 347 -7.92 -8.68 18.74
N SER A 348 -8.27 -8.46 17.47
CA SER A 348 -7.63 -7.55 16.52
C SER A 348 -8.67 -6.63 15.88
N TYR A 349 -8.33 -6.01 14.76
CA TYR A 349 -9.18 -5.09 14.02
C TYR A 349 -9.20 -5.41 12.53
N THR A 350 -10.35 -5.15 11.93
CA THR A 350 -10.53 -4.88 10.49
C THR A 350 -11.13 -3.48 10.34
N GLY A 351 -11.51 -3.04 9.14
CA GLY A 351 -12.16 -1.76 8.97
C GLY A 351 -12.50 -1.41 7.54
N THR A 352 -13.10 -0.24 7.38
CA THR A 352 -13.34 0.41 6.11
C THR A 352 -12.75 1.82 6.14
N TYR A 353 -12.66 2.49 5.00
CA TYR A 353 -12.19 3.86 4.96
C TYR A 353 -13.00 4.68 3.94
N GLU A 354 -12.96 6.00 4.09
CA GLU A 354 -13.49 6.95 3.13
C GLU A 354 -12.52 8.13 2.96
N THR A 355 -12.51 8.77 1.80
CA THR A 355 -11.83 10.07 1.64
C THR A 355 -12.54 11.11 2.51
N PHE A 356 -11.81 11.67 3.46
CA PHE A 356 -12.33 12.69 4.38
C PHE A 356 -11.99 14.10 3.92
N ALA A 357 -10.78 14.34 3.42
CA ALA A 357 -10.44 15.59 2.78
C ALA A 357 -9.56 15.31 1.57
N THR A 358 -9.81 16.02 0.47
CA THR A 358 -8.96 15.93 -0.73
C THR A 358 -8.92 17.27 -1.44
N ALA A 359 -7.77 17.58 -2.02
CA ALA A 359 -7.57 18.71 -2.91
C ALA A 359 -6.38 18.40 -3.84
N ALA A 360 -6.22 19.18 -4.91
CA ALA A 360 -5.15 18.93 -5.87
C ALA A 360 -4.39 20.22 -6.23
N PRO A 361 -3.10 20.33 -5.88
CA PRO A 361 -2.28 19.38 -5.10
C PRO A 361 -2.59 19.44 -3.59
N LEU A 362 -2.38 18.36 -2.85
CA LEU A 362 -2.47 18.36 -1.38
C LEU A 362 -1.40 17.46 -0.74
N PRO A 363 -0.11 17.83 -0.79
CA PRO A 363 0.98 17.00 -0.28
C PRO A 363 1.01 17.02 1.26
N VAL A 364 0.05 16.36 1.92
CA VAL A 364 -0.08 16.33 3.38
C VAL A 364 1.12 15.62 3.99
N THR A 365 1.79 16.27 4.92
CA THR A 365 3.01 15.76 5.58
C THR A 365 2.76 15.24 6.97
N ASP A 366 1.96 15.95 7.77
CA ASP A 366 1.64 15.55 9.13
C ASP A 366 0.30 16.13 9.61
N MET A 367 -0.26 15.56 10.67
CA MET A 367 -1.53 15.98 11.25
C MET A 367 -1.57 15.77 12.76
N VAL A 368 -2.25 16.68 13.47
CA VAL A 368 -2.46 16.57 14.91
C VAL A 368 -3.79 17.17 15.32
N VAL A 369 -4.46 16.53 16.29
CA VAL A 369 -5.62 17.12 16.95
C VAL A 369 -5.15 18.07 18.02
N ARG A 370 -5.64 19.31 17.99
CA ARG A 370 -5.34 20.30 19.03
C ARG A 370 -6.45 20.28 20.11
N PRO A 371 -6.16 19.84 21.35
CA PRO A 371 -7.21 19.66 22.36
C PRO A 371 -7.94 20.95 22.76
N HIS A 372 -7.25 22.10 22.70
CA HIS A 372 -7.80 23.39 23.16
C HIS A 372 -9.00 23.87 22.34
N ASP A 373 -8.99 23.68 21.02
CA ASP A 373 -10.10 24.06 20.15
C ASP A 373 -10.87 22.85 19.61
N GLY A 374 -10.28 21.64 19.66
CA GLY A 374 -10.86 20.41 19.16
C GLY A 374 -10.89 20.33 17.63
N ALA A 375 -9.98 21.03 16.95
CA ALA A 375 -9.79 20.98 15.51
C ALA A 375 -8.66 20.01 15.12
N LEU A 376 -8.76 19.44 13.91
CA LEU A 376 -7.66 18.70 13.29
C LEU A 376 -6.79 19.70 12.51
N TYR A 377 -5.54 19.86 12.92
CA TYR A 377 -4.54 20.64 12.19
C TYR A 377 -3.73 19.70 11.29
N PHE A 378 -3.36 20.17 10.10
CA PHE A 378 -2.48 19.43 9.22
C PHE A 378 -1.55 20.36 8.44
N ALA A 379 -0.33 19.87 8.18
CA ALA A 379 0.65 20.53 7.35
C ALA A 379 0.65 19.92 5.95
N VAL A 380 0.94 20.75 4.96
CA VAL A 380 1.33 20.32 3.61
C VAL A 380 2.75 20.75 3.33
N GLY A 381 3.48 20.00 2.50
CA GLY A 381 4.86 20.31 2.16
C GLY A 381 5.67 19.06 1.82
N GLY A 382 6.90 18.99 2.32
CA GLY A 382 7.85 17.92 2.01
C GLY A 382 8.40 18.01 0.59
N ARG A 383 9.57 17.40 0.37
CA ARG A 383 10.33 17.43 -0.90
C ARG A 383 10.49 18.84 -1.46
N LYS A 384 10.71 19.81 -0.58
CA LYS A 384 10.86 21.24 -0.89
C LYS A 384 9.65 21.87 -1.61
N THR A 385 8.47 21.30 -1.46
CA THR A 385 7.24 21.88 -2.03
C THR A 385 6.73 23.02 -1.13
N GLN A 386 5.99 23.98 -1.70
CA GLN A 386 5.35 25.06 -0.95
C GLN A 386 4.51 24.49 0.20
N SER A 387 4.69 25.07 1.40
CA SER A 387 4.12 24.54 2.65
C SER A 387 3.05 25.46 3.22
N GLY A 388 2.10 24.86 3.93
CA GLY A 388 0.99 25.55 4.56
C GLY A 388 0.45 24.76 5.74
N LEU A 389 -0.08 25.50 6.71
CA LEU A 389 -0.77 24.95 7.87
C LEU A 389 -2.27 25.22 7.73
N TYR A 390 -3.06 24.18 7.88
CA TYR A 390 -4.51 24.24 7.82
C TYR A 390 -5.12 23.70 9.10
N ARG A 391 -6.38 24.05 9.34
CA ARG A 391 -7.24 23.35 10.29
C ARG A 391 -8.57 23.00 9.67
N ILE A 392 -9.13 21.87 10.09
CA ILE A 392 -10.47 21.44 9.76
C ILE A 392 -11.34 21.59 11.00
N VAL A 393 -12.50 22.22 10.84
CA VAL A 393 -13.49 22.43 11.91
C VAL A 393 -14.84 21.90 11.48
N TYR A 394 -15.68 21.51 12.44
CA TYR A 394 -17.05 21.11 12.17
C TYR A 394 -18.03 22.20 12.66
N ARG A 395 -18.95 22.60 11.78
CA ARG A 395 -19.96 23.67 12.02
C ARG A 395 -21.38 23.14 12.18
N GLY A 396 -21.60 21.85 11.96
CA GLY A 396 -22.91 21.22 12.14
C GLY A 396 -23.20 20.82 13.60
N ASP A 397 -24.32 20.12 13.80
CA ASP A 397 -24.62 19.46 15.07
C ASP A 397 -23.84 18.15 15.17
N ALA A 398 -22.85 18.10 16.07
CA ALA A 398 -21.96 16.95 16.21
C ALA A 398 -22.68 15.71 16.77
N GLY A 399 -23.88 15.89 17.34
CA GLY A 399 -24.63 14.84 18.01
C GLY A 399 -23.92 14.29 19.26
N THR A 400 -24.70 13.71 20.17
CA THR A 400 -24.19 13.12 21.42
C THR A 400 -24.18 11.60 21.39
N ALA A 401 -24.46 10.99 20.24
CA ALA A 401 -24.58 9.54 20.13
C ALA A 401 -23.19 8.88 20.18
N GLU A 402 -22.86 8.30 21.33
CA GLU A 402 -21.77 7.35 21.46
C GLU A 402 -22.13 6.03 20.76
N PRO A 403 -21.15 5.29 20.20
CA PRO A 403 -21.40 3.98 19.59
C PRO A 403 -22.06 3.01 20.58
N SER A 404 -22.87 2.08 20.07
CA SER A 404 -23.55 1.08 20.92
C SER A 404 -22.53 0.13 21.58
N GLU A 405 -22.66 -0.11 22.88
CA GLU A 405 -21.81 -1.01 23.70
C GLU A 405 -22.02 -2.52 23.41
N SER A 406 -22.91 -2.89 22.49
CA SER A 406 -23.29 -4.29 22.29
C SER A 406 -22.14 -5.12 21.67
N GLY A 407 -21.69 -6.17 22.37
CA GLY A 407 -20.61 -7.07 21.93
C GLY A 407 -19.24 -6.84 22.59
N GLN A 408 -19.07 -5.76 23.37
CA GLN A 408 -17.78 -5.39 23.98
C GLN A 408 -17.21 -6.47 24.92
N GLU A 409 -18.02 -7.14 25.72
CA GLU A 409 -17.51 -8.07 26.74
C GLU A 409 -16.73 -9.26 26.14
N LYS A 410 -17.23 -9.82 25.02
CA LYS A 410 -16.54 -10.93 24.33
C LYS A 410 -15.20 -10.45 23.75
N THR A 411 -15.20 -9.32 23.06
CA THR A 411 -14.01 -8.69 22.48
C THR A 411 -12.99 -8.38 23.59
N GLN A 412 -13.40 -7.76 24.69
CA GLN A 412 -12.55 -7.45 25.83
C GLN A 412 -11.91 -8.71 26.44
N ARG A 413 -12.66 -9.81 26.58
CA ARG A 413 -12.10 -11.10 27.05
C ARG A 413 -11.04 -11.65 26.09
N LEU A 414 -11.26 -11.54 24.78
CA LEU A 414 -10.30 -12.00 23.76
C LEU A 414 -9.04 -11.11 23.76
N VAL A 415 -9.20 -9.79 23.81
CA VAL A 415 -8.08 -8.82 23.94
C VAL A 415 -7.29 -9.08 25.22
N ALA A 416 -7.96 -9.30 26.35
CA ALA A 416 -7.30 -9.62 27.61
C ALA A 416 -6.48 -10.92 27.53
N LEU A 417 -7.01 -11.96 26.87
CA LEU A 417 -6.28 -13.20 26.62
C LEU A 417 -5.07 -12.98 25.69
N ARG A 418 -5.23 -12.18 24.62
CA ARG A 418 -4.10 -11.79 23.76
C ARG A 418 -3.04 -11.04 24.56
N LYS A 419 -3.39 -9.96 25.27
CA LYS A 419 -2.45 -9.18 26.11
C LYS A 419 -1.77 -10.06 27.17
N GLN A 420 -2.47 -11.05 27.73
CA GLN A 420 -1.87 -12.04 28.64
C GLN A 420 -0.78 -12.89 27.95
N LEU A 421 -1.03 -13.34 26.71
CA LEU A 421 -0.01 -14.06 25.93
C LEU A 421 1.14 -13.14 25.52
N GLU A 422 0.85 -11.91 25.11
CA GLU A 422 1.85 -10.91 24.72
C GLU A 422 2.75 -10.48 25.89
N SER A 423 2.25 -10.55 27.13
CA SER A 423 3.09 -10.35 28.32
C SER A 423 4.21 -11.38 28.45
N LEU A 424 4.10 -12.52 27.75
CA LEU A 424 5.13 -13.57 27.70
C LEU A 424 6.17 -13.33 26.60
N HIS A 425 6.01 -12.28 25.78
CA HIS A 425 6.96 -11.93 24.72
C HIS A 425 8.19 -11.22 25.26
N VAL A 426 8.15 -10.78 26.52
CA VAL A 426 9.27 -10.15 27.23
C VAL A 426 9.31 -10.69 28.66
N GLY A 427 10.48 -11.13 29.14
CA GLY A 427 10.64 -11.58 30.53
C GLY A 427 11.07 -13.05 30.70
N GLN A 428 11.13 -13.49 31.97
CA GLN A 428 11.77 -14.75 32.36
C GLN A 428 10.97 -16.01 32.01
N VAL A 429 11.72 -17.10 31.84
CA VAL A 429 11.23 -18.42 31.43
C VAL A 429 10.34 -19.10 32.48
N ASP A 430 9.06 -19.28 32.19
CA ASP A 430 8.06 -19.89 33.10
C ASP A 430 7.39 -21.14 32.48
N GLN A 431 7.26 -22.24 33.23
CA GLN A 431 6.51 -23.41 32.78
C GLN A 431 5.01 -23.14 32.61
N LYS A 432 4.43 -22.24 33.41
CA LYS A 432 3.03 -21.83 33.25
C LYS A 432 2.82 -21.07 31.94
N ALA A 433 3.81 -20.28 31.50
CA ALA A 433 3.82 -19.59 30.21
C ALA A 433 3.73 -20.58 29.04
N VAL A 434 4.58 -21.62 29.02
CA VAL A 434 4.52 -22.70 28.01
C VAL A 434 3.14 -23.37 27.99
N GLY A 435 2.56 -23.63 29.16
CA GLY A 435 1.22 -24.22 29.28
C GLY A 435 0.12 -23.34 28.69
N LEU A 436 0.19 -22.03 28.91
CA LEU A 436 -0.78 -21.07 28.37
C LEU A 436 -0.66 -20.94 26.84
N ALA A 437 0.57 -20.80 26.33
CA ALA A 437 0.83 -20.74 24.90
C ALA A 437 0.28 -21.97 24.16
N ILE A 438 0.68 -23.18 24.57
CA ILE A 438 0.26 -24.43 23.90
C ILE A 438 -1.26 -24.60 23.86
N ARG A 439 -1.99 -24.21 24.91
CA ARG A 439 -3.46 -24.31 24.94
C ARG A 439 -4.15 -23.38 23.92
N ASN A 440 -3.49 -22.30 23.51
CA ASN A 440 -4.05 -21.26 22.65
C ASN A 440 -3.53 -21.30 21.20
N LEU A 441 -2.61 -22.22 20.86
CA LEU A 441 -2.11 -22.37 19.49
C LEU A 441 -3.20 -22.75 18.47
N ALA A 442 -4.29 -23.39 18.90
CA ALA A 442 -5.42 -23.75 18.03
C ALA A 442 -6.67 -22.89 18.28
N HIS A 443 -6.51 -21.71 18.88
CA HIS A 443 -7.63 -20.82 19.16
C HIS A 443 -8.25 -20.32 17.84
N GLN A 444 -9.57 -20.05 17.81
CA GLN A 444 -10.27 -19.61 16.58
C GLN A 444 -9.83 -18.20 16.13
N ASP A 445 -9.54 -17.34 17.10
CA ASP A 445 -8.96 -16.01 16.87
C ASP A 445 -7.50 -16.09 16.42
N ARG A 446 -7.18 -15.48 15.28
CA ARG A 446 -5.86 -15.49 14.67
C ARG A 446 -4.80 -14.74 15.47
N ALA A 447 -5.14 -13.62 16.09
CA ALA A 447 -4.18 -12.83 16.86
C ALA A 447 -3.81 -13.53 18.17
N ILE A 448 -4.74 -14.26 18.79
CA ILE A 448 -4.44 -15.15 19.91
C ILE A 448 -3.50 -16.29 19.48
N ARG A 449 -3.74 -16.94 18.31
CA ARG A 449 -2.81 -17.97 17.81
C ARG A 449 -1.41 -17.40 17.55
N PHE A 450 -1.33 -16.22 16.97
CA PHE A 450 -0.07 -15.53 16.67
C PHE A 450 0.69 -15.23 17.97
N ALA A 451 0.04 -14.57 18.95
CA ALA A 451 0.63 -14.28 20.26
C ALA A 451 1.04 -15.58 20.99
N ALA A 452 0.24 -16.64 20.93
CA ALA A 452 0.60 -17.93 21.51
C ALA A 452 1.84 -18.55 20.87
N ARG A 453 2.00 -18.45 19.55
CA ARG A 453 3.21 -18.93 18.84
C ARG A 453 4.43 -18.12 19.24
N VAL A 454 4.34 -16.79 19.20
CA VAL A 454 5.46 -15.90 19.57
C VAL A 454 5.86 -16.09 21.03
N ALA A 455 4.89 -16.22 21.95
CA ALA A 455 5.16 -16.56 23.34
C ALA A 455 5.94 -17.87 23.48
N LEU A 456 5.69 -18.87 22.64
CA LEU A 456 6.42 -20.14 22.64
C LEU A 456 7.85 -20.00 22.08
N GLU A 457 8.03 -19.17 21.05
CA GLU A 457 9.35 -18.84 20.45
C GLU A 457 10.28 -18.13 21.45
N HIS A 458 9.73 -17.39 22.42
CA HIS A 458 10.50 -16.80 23.53
C HIS A 458 10.88 -17.80 24.63
N GLN A 459 10.36 -19.04 24.60
CA GLN A 459 10.70 -20.06 25.60
C GLN A 459 11.80 -21.00 25.08
N PRO A 460 12.79 -21.39 25.90
CA PRO A 460 13.78 -22.39 25.53
C PRO A 460 13.14 -23.70 25.07
N THR A 461 13.45 -24.12 23.83
CA THR A 461 12.86 -25.28 23.14
C THR A 461 12.89 -26.56 23.97
N LYS A 462 13.97 -26.79 24.74
CA LYS A 462 14.13 -27.95 25.65
C LYS A 462 12.99 -28.11 26.66
N ARG A 463 12.28 -27.05 27.02
CA ARG A 463 11.16 -27.10 27.98
C ARG A 463 9.85 -27.59 27.36
N TRP A 464 9.71 -27.53 26.05
CA TRP A 464 8.40 -27.68 25.41
C TRP A 464 8.36 -28.51 24.14
N LYS A 465 9.48 -28.75 23.44
CA LYS A 465 9.50 -29.51 22.18
C LYS A 465 8.86 -30.90 22.29
N GLN A 466 9.10 -31.61 23.39
CA GLN A 466 8.50 -32.93 23.65
C GLN A 466 6.98 -32.90 23.89
N ARG A 467 6.39 -31.70 24.07
CA ARG A 467 4.94 -31.53 24.23
C ARG A 467 4.21 -31.39 22.90
N ILE A 468 4.91 -31.16 21.79
CA ILE A 468 4.30 -31.02 20.45
C ILE A 468 3.47 -32.26 20.10
N ALA A 469 4.02 -33.45 20.30
CA ALA A 469 3.33 -34.73 20.07
C ALA A 469 2.03 -34.90 20.89
N LYS A 470 1.86 -34.13 21.99
CA LYS A 470 0.66 -34.17 22.83
C LYS A 470 -0.42 -33.18 22.40
N ILE A 471 -0.13 -32.30 21.43
CA ILE A 471 -1.11 -31.36 20.89
C ILE A 471 -2.05 -32.11 19.97
N LYS A 472 -3.34 -32.15 20.31
CA LYS A 472 -4.34 -32.92 19.56
C LYS A 472 -4.87 -32.18 18.34
N GLN A 473 -4.91 -30.85 18.40
CA GLN A 473 -5.44 -30.01 17.33
C GLN A 473 -4.39 -29.87 16.22
N PRO A 474 -4.67 -30.30 14.98
CA PRO A 474 -3.69 -30.30 13.89
C PRO A 474 -3.08 -28.93 13.61
N GLN A 475 -3.90 -27.87 13.50
CA GLN A 475 -3.40 -26.51 13.27
C GLN A 475 -2.49 -26.04 14.41
N GLY A 476 -2.87 -26.30 15.67
CA GLY A 476 -2.05 -25.94 16.82
C GLY A 476 -0.73 -26.70 16.86
N ARG A 477 -0.72 -27.96 16.41
CA ARG A 477 0.49 -28.77 16.29
C ARG A 477 1.42 -28.22 15.21
N ALA A 478 0.89 -27.87 14.03
CA ALA A 478 1.65 -27.23 12.96
C ALA A 478 2.27 -25.89 13.42
N LEU A 479 1.51 -25.05 14.15
CA LEU A 479 2.02 -23.80 14.70
C LEU A 479 3.11 -24.00 15.77
N ALA A 480 3.03 -25.06 16.58
CA ALA A 480 4.10 -25.41 17.50
C ALA A 480 5.38 -25.85 16.77
N VAL A 481 5.24 -26.54 15.64
CA VAL A 481 6.37 -26.93 14.79
C VAL A 481 6.96 -25.71 14.09
N ILE A 482 6.17 -24.74 13.63
CA ILE A 482 6.67 -23.46 13.11
C ILE A 482 7.54 -22.76 14.17
N ALA A 483 7.06 -22.66 15.41
CA ALA A 483 7.84 -22.11 16.51
C ALA A 483 9.16 -22.88 16.74
N LEU A 484 9.12 -24.22 16.64
CA LEU A 484 10.29 -25.08 16.83
C LEU A 484 11.28 -24.91 15.69
N ALA A 485 10.82 -24.84 14.45
CA ALA A 485 11.67 -24.65 13.27
C ALA A 485 12.42 -23.32 13.34
N ARG A 486 11.78 -22.25 13.84
CA ARG A 486 12.40 -20.91 13.95
C ARG A 486 13.39 -20.77 15.10
N THR A 487 13.28 -21.57 16.16
CA THR A 487 14.05 -21.40 17.42
C THR A 487 14.87 -22.62 17.83
N GLY A 488 14.68 -23.74 17.14
CA GLY A 488 15.34 -25.01 17.37
C GLY A 488 16.67 -25.12 16.67
N THR A 489 17.16 -26.36 16.61
CA THR A 489 18.43 -26.74 16.00
C THR A 489 18.22 -27.91 15.06
N PRO A 490 19.15 -28.21 14.13
CA PRO A 490 18.99 -29.36 13.23
C PRO A 490 18.67 -30.70 13.91
N ASP A 491 19.14 -30.91 15.15
CA ASP A 491 18.81 -32.09 15.97
C ASP A 491 17.30 -32.25 16.29
N ASP A 492 16.51 -31.20 16.09
CA ASP A 492 15.07 -31.18 16.32
C ASP A 492 14.25 -31.60 15.09
N GLN A 493 14.89 -31.80 13.92
CA GLN A 493 14.21 -32.05 12.65
C GLN A 493 13.29 -33.28 12.70
N THR A 494 13.78 -34.43 13.18
CA THR A 494 12.98 -35.67 13.24
C THR A 494 11.74 -35.48 14.12
N LEU A 495 11.88 -34.88 15.30
CA LEU A 495 10.76 -34.61 16.19
C LEU A 495 9.73 -33.68 15.55
N ALA A 496 10.21 -32.63 14.86
CA ALA A 496 9.35 -31.68 14.16
C ALA A 496 8.59 -32.35 13.01
N PHE A 497 9.30 -33.16 12.21
CA PHE A 497 8.74 -33.89 11.08
C PHE A 497 7.68 -34.91 11.51
N ASP A 498 8.01 -35.78 12.48
CA ASP A 498 7.10 -36.84 12.95
C ASP A 498 5.78 -36.25 13.46
N ALA A 499 5.84 -35.08 14.13
CA ALA A 499 4.65 -34.40 14.59
C ALA A 499 3.72 -33.95 13.44
N LEU A 500 4.28 -33.55 12.30
CA LEU A 500 3.52 -33.12 11.11
C LEU A 500 3.00 -34.31 10.29
N ALA A 501 3.79 -35.39 10.20
CA ALA A 501 3.44 -36.58 9.43
C ALA A 501 2.14 -37.26 9.91
N GLU A 502 1.82 -37.12 11.20
CA GLU A 502 0.58 -37.62 11.80
C GLU A 502 -0.68 -36.78 11.48
N ILE A 503 -0.53 -35.60 10.88
CA ILE A 503 -1.67 -34.71 10.60
C ILE A 503 -2.44 -35.22 9.38
N ASP A 504 -3.75 -35.40 9.51
CA ASP A 504 -4.60 -35.74 8.37
C ASP A 504 -4.92 -34.50 7.53
N TRP A 505 -4.48 -34.49 6.27
CA TRP A 505 -4.66 -33.39 5.31
C TRP A 505 -6.14 -33.10 5.01
N GLU A 506 -6.94 -34.15 4.81
CA GLU A 506 -8.30 -34.02 4.28
C GLU A 506 -9.21 -33.24 5.24
N ASN A 507 -8.98 -33.39 6.54
CA ASN A 507 -9.77 -32.77 7.61
C ASN A 507 -9.30 -31.36 8.02
N LEU A 508 -8.32 -30.77 7.33
CA LEU A 508 -7.82 -29.42 7.63
C LEU A 508 -8.68 -28.34 6.97
N SER A 509 -8.90 -27.25 7.70
CA SER A 509 -9.33 -25.97 7.13
C SER A 509 -8.25 -25.39 6.21
N VAL A 510 -8.60 -24.37 5.42
CA VAL A 510 -7.65 -23.63 4.56
C VAL A 510 -6.43 -23.15 5.37
N ASP A 511 -6.65 -22.47 6.50
CA ASP A 511 -5.58 -22.03 7.40
C ASP A 511 -4.75 -23.19 7.96
N GLY A 512 -5.38 -24.34 8.22
CA GLY A 512 -4.71 -25.55 8.68
C GLY A 512 -3.78 -26.12 7.61
N ARG A 513 -4.22 -26.16 6.35
CA ARG A 513 -3.42 -26.62 5.20
C ARG A 513 -2.22 -25.70 4.96
N ILE A 514 -2.45 -24.38 4.99
CA ILE A 514 -1.38 -23.37 4.88
C ILE A 514 -0.39 -23.53 6.03
N ALA A 515 -0.87 -23.70 7.27
CA ALA A 515 0.02 -23.88 8.42
C ALA A 515 0.85 -25.17 8.34
N LEU A 516 0.27 -26.27 7.86
CA LEU A 516 0.98 -27.53 7.65
C LEU A 516 2.08 -27.39 6.59
N LEU A 517 1.76 -26.82 5.42
CA LEU A 517 2.73 -26.60 4.35
C LEU A 517 3.83 -25.64 4.79
N ARG A 518 3.48 -24.54 5.45
CA ARG A 518 4.45 -23.59 6.02
C ARG A 518 5.36 -24.26 7.06
N ALA A 519 4.82 -25.15 7.90
CA ALA A 519 5.60 -25.89 8.88
C ALA A 519 6.62 -26.82 8.21
N TYR A 520 6.22 -27.60 7.20
CA TYR A 520 7.16 -28.43 6.44
C TYR A 520 8.23 -27.59 5.73
N SER A 521 7.84 -26.48 5.11
CA SER A 521 8.80 -25.56 4.47
C SER A 521 9.84 -25.06 5.46
N LEU A 522 9.42 -24.66 6.66
CA LEU A 522 10.33 -24.19 7.71
C LEU A 522 11.21 -25.31 8.28
N VAL A 523 10.67 -26.52 8.45
CA VAL A 523 11.49 -27.68 8.85
C VAL A 523 12.59 -27.92 7.82
N ALA A 524 12.24 -27.93 6.53
CA ALA A 524 13.18 -28.14 5.43
C ALA A 524 14.30 -27.08 5.36
N ILE A 525 13.97 -25.80 5.56
CA ILE A 525 14.96 -24.72 5.39
C ILE A 525 15.71 -24.34 6.67
N ARG A 526 15.13 -24.56 7.86
CA ARG A 526 15.76 -24.20 9.15
C ARG A 526 16.37 -25.38 9.90
N LEU A 527 15.72 -26.54 9.88
CA LEU A 527 16.16 -27.71 10.63
C LEU A 527 16.95 -28.70 9.75
N GLY A 528 16.90 -28.53 8.43
CA GLY A 528 17.65 -29.31 7.44
C GLY A 528 16.76 -29.86 6.34
N ALA A 529 17.35 -30.19 5.20
CA ALA A 529 16.63 -30.79 4.07
C ALA A 529 15.98 -32.11 4.47
N LEU A 530 14.82 -32.40 3.88
CA LEU A 530 14.10 -33.65 4.12
C LEU A 530 14.85 -34.81 3.44
N ASP A 531 14.95 -35.95 4.14
CA ASP A 531 15.49 -37.17 3.54
C ASP A 531 14.46 -37.83 2.58
N GLU A 532 14.85 -38.93 1.94
CA GLU A 532 14.03 -39.63 0.95
C GLU A 532 12.73 -40.19 1.58
N THR A 533 12.82 -40.79 2.77
CA THR A 533 11.65 -41.36 3.48
C THR A 533 10.68 -40.27 3.93
N GLN A 534 11.21 -39.16 4.45
CA GLN A 534 10.44 -37.97 4.81
C GLN A 534 9.76 -37.38 3.57
N THR A 535 10.50 -37.26 2.46
CA THR A 535 9.97 -36.75 1.19
C THR A 535 8.81 -37.60 0.67
N GLU A 536 8.95 -38.93 0.67
CA GLU A 536 7.87 -39.85 0.29
C GLU A 536 6.64 -39.70 1.20
N THR A 537 6.85 -39.61 2.51
CA THR A 537 5.76 -39.43 3.48
C THR A 537 4.96 -38.15 3.22
N VAL A 538 5.64 -37.02 2.97
CA VAL A 538 4.93 -35.77 2.66
C VAL A 538 4.21 -35.87 1.32
N ARG A 539 4.84 -36.47 0.29
CA ARG A 539 4.21 -36.67 -1.01
C ARG A 539 2.90 -37.45 -0.88
N ASP A 540 2.90 -38.54 -0.12
CA ASP A 540 1.72 -39.38 0.11
C ASP A 540 0.62 -38.61 0.87
N GLN A 541 1.01 -37.80 1.86
CA GLN A 541 0.08 -37.00 2.67
C GLN A 541 -0.68 -35.95 1.84
N ILE A 542 -0.02 -35.33 0.86
CA ILE A 542 -0.63 -34.29 0.00
C ILE A 542 -0.95 -34.78 -1.42
N GLN A 543 -0.85 -36.09 -1.66
CA GLN A 543 -0.96 -36.66 -2.99
C GLN A 543 -2.35 -36.37 -3.58
N GLY A 544 -2.37 -35.80 -4.77
CA GLY A 544 -3.63 -35.52 -5.47
C GLY A 544 -4.37 -34.27 -5.00
N ALA A 545 -3.91 -33.59 -3.95
CA ALA A 545 -4.54 -32.37 -3.45
C ALA A 545 -4.47 -31.20 -4.45
N PHE A 546 -3.41 -31.12 -5.27
CA PHE A 546 -3.22 -30.03 -6.22
C PHE A 546 -3.86 -30.30 -7.60
N PRO A 547 -4.68 -29.37 -8.13
CA PRO A 547 -5.16 -28.13 -7.50
C PRO A 547 -6.37 -28.36 -6.57
N THR A 548 -6.48 -27.53 -5.53
CA THR A 548 -7.59 -27.51 -4.57
C THR A 548 -8.69 -26.52 -4.97
N GLY A 549 -8.38 -25.57 -5.85
CA GLY A 549 -9.27 -24.46 -6.22
C GLY A 549 -9.21 -23.28 -5.24
N ASN A 550 -8.30 -23.31 -4.26
CA ASN A 550 -7.99 -22.18 -3.40
C ASN A 550 -6.58 -21.66 -3.72
N ASP A 551 -6.51 -20.45 -4.26
CA ASP A 551 -5.25 -19.86 -4.73
C ASP A 551 -4.13 -19.86 -3.68
N HIS A 552 -4.43 -19.57 -2.41
CA HIS A 552 -3.39 -19.53 -1.37
C HIS A 552 -2.85 -20.92 -1.06
N VAL A 553 -3.72 -21.92 -0.94
CA VAL A 553 -3.30 -23.32 -0.71
C VAL A 553 -2.54 -23.86 -1.92
N ASP A 554 -3.02 -23.56 -3.12
CA ASP A 554 -2.45 -24.06 -4.37
C ASP A 554 -1.06 -23.46 -4.65
N ARG A 555 -0.84 -22.21 -4.29
CA ARG A 555 0.49 -21.58 -4.31
C ARG A 555 1.48 -22.31 -3.40
N GLU A 556 1.10 -22.57 -2.15
CA GLU A 556 1.98 -23.28 -1.21
C GLU A 556 2.18 -24.75 -1.58
N LEU A 557 1.15 -25.42 -2.10
CA LEU A 557 1.26 -26.78 -2.63
C LEU A 557 2.21 -26.84 -3.82
N ALA A 558 2.12 -25.90 -4.76
CA ALA A 558 3.00 -25.88 -5.93
C ALA A 558 4.48 -25.75 -5.51
N GLN A 559 4.79 -24.86 -4.56
CA GLN A 559 6.14 -24.73 -4.02
C GLN A 559 6.63 -26.03 -3.37
N MET A 560 5.79 -26.64 -2.52
CA MET A 560 6.12 -27.88 -1.83
C MET A 560 6.30 -29.05 -2.82
N LEU A 561 5.44 -29.17 -3.83
CA LEU A 561 5.53 -30.24 -4.83
C LEU A 561 6.78 -30.14 -5.70
N VAL A 562 7.22 -28.91 -6.02
CA VAL A 562 8.49 -28.67 -6.73
C VAL A 562 9.67 -29.04 -5.84
N TYR A 563 9.69 -28.56 -4.58
CA TYR A 563 10.74 -28.92 -3.62
C TYR A 563 10.85 -30.43 -3.40
N LEU A 564 9.71 -31.11 -3.24
CA LEU A 564 9.65 -32.55 -3.08
C LEU A 564 9.90 -33.30 -4.39
N ARG A 565 10.10 -32.64 -5.55
CA ARG A 565 10.21 -33.30 -6.86
C ARG A 565 9.09 -34.32 -7.11
N SER A 566 7.85 -33.96 -6.79
CA SER A 566 6.73 -34.90 -6.85
C SER A 566 6.47 -35.32 -8.30
N PRO A 567 6.35 -36.63 -8.60
CA PRO A 567 6.11 -37.11 -9.97
C PRO A 567 4.88 -36.46 -10.63
N GLY A 568 5.08 -35.89 -11.82
CA GLY A 568 4.03 -35.25 -12.60
C GLY A 568 3.57 -33.87 -12.11
N SER A 569 4.18 -33.32 -11.05
CA SER A 569 3.85 -31.98 -10.51
C SER A 569 4.10 -30.88 -11.55
N THR A 570 5.25 -30.88 -12.22
CA THR A 570 5.62 -29.90 -13.27
C THR A 570 4.52 -29.77 -14.32
N ARG A 571 4.01 -30.88 -14.86
CA ARG A 571 2.90 -30.89 -15.83
C ARG A 571 1.64 -30.24 -15.26
N LYS A 572 1.26 -30.57 -14.02
CA LYS A 572 0.06 -30.01 -13.38
C LYS A 572 0.22 -28.52 -13.14
N ILE A 573 1.38 -28.07 -12.63
CA ILE A 573 1.64 -26.67 -12.33
C ILE A 573 1.67 -25.83 -13.60
N VAL A 574 2.25 -26.32 -14.71
CA VAL A 574 2.17 -25.65 -16.02
C VAL A 574 0.70 -25.53 -16.48
N GLN A 575 -0.11 -26.58 -16.32
CA GLN A 575 -1.53 -26.53 -16.69
C GLN A 575 -2.31 -25.52 -15.84
N GLU A 576 -2.06 -25.46 -14.53
CA GLU A 576 -2.69 -24.48 -13.64
C GLU A 576 -2.18 -23.06 -13.89
N MET A 577 -0.90 -22.88 -14.23
CA MET A 577 -0.36 -21.59 -14.67
C MET A 577 -1.11 -21.05 -15.89
N LEU A 578 -1.36 -21.87 -16.91
CA LEU A 578 -2.06 -21.43 -18.11
C LEU A 578 -3.56 -21.18 -17.88
N ARG A 579 -4.17 -21.88 -16.92
CA ARG A 579 -5.60 -21.77 -16.58
C ARG A 579 -5.91 -20.70 -15.55
N ALA A 580 -4.92 -20.28 -14.76
CA ALA A 580 -5.16 -19.39 -13.64
C ALA A 580 -5.76 -18.05 -14.13
N PRO A 581 -6.83 -17.56 -13.49
CA PRO A 581 -7.59 -16.43 -14.00
C PRO A 581 -6.90 -15.07 -13.78
N SER A 582 -5.99 -14.99 -12.80
CA SER A 582 -5.26 -13.77 -12.45
C SER A 582 -3.80 -13.86 -12.86
N GLN A 583 -3.24 -12.76 -13.36
CA GLN A 583 -1.83 -12.75 -13.78
C GLN A 583 -0.90 -13.02 -12.59
N GLU A 584 -1.29 -12.61 -11.39
CA GLU A 584 -0.52 -12.85 -10.18
C GLU A 584 -0.37 -14.36 -9.95
N ASN A 585 -1.43 -15.15 -10.07
CA ASN A 585 -1.28 -16.61 -9.96
C ASN A 585 -0.38 -17.18 -11.05
N GLN A 586 -0.52 -16.72 -12.30
CA GLN A 586 0.34 -17.20 -13.40
C GLN A 586 1.82 -16.87 -13.14
N ILE A 587 2.13 -15.63 -12.76
CA ILE A 587 3.47 -15.18 -12.42
C ILE A 587 4.02 -15.96 -11.23
N PHE A 588 3.20 -16.25 -10.22
CA PHE A 588 3.62 -17.05 -9.07
C PHE A 588 3.99 -18.47 -9.48
N TYR A 589 3.18 -19.13 -10.31
CA TYR A 589 3.50 -20.46 -10.81
C TYR A 589 4.73 -20.44 -11.72
N ALA A 590 4.91 -19.41 -12.54
CA ALA A 590 6.12 -19.26 -13.34
C ALA A 590 7.36 -19.07 -12.47
N LEU A 591 7.26 -18.21 -11.45
CA LEU A 591 8.30 -18.03 -10.45
C LEU A 591 8.62 -19.37 -9.76
N THR A 592 7.62 -20.19 -9.43
CA THR A 592 7.78 -21.51 -8.79
C THR A 592 8.45 -22.52 -9.73
N LEU A 593 7.98 -22.61 -10.99
CA LEU A 593 8.45 -23.54 -12.01
C LEU A 593 9.91 -23.31 -12.43
N ARG A 594 10.47 -22.12 -12.18
CA ARG A 594 11.88 -21.84 -12.47
C ARG A 594 12.83 -22.80 -11.74
N GLU A 595 12.43 -23.28 -10.56
CA GLU A 595 13.22 -24.20 -9.72
C GLU A 595 12.87 -25.68 -9.99
N ALA A 596 11.90 -25.97 -10.86
CA ALA A 596 11.56 -27.35 -11.21
C ALA A 596 12.61 -27.93 -12.16
N ASP A 597 13.28 -29.01 -11.76
CA ASP A 597 14.33 -29.69 -12.52
C ASP A 597 13.90 -31.05 -13.11
N GLU A 598 12.72 -31.56 -12.73
CA GLU A 598 12.18 -32.84 -13.18
C GLU A 598 10.81 -32.70 -13.88
N GLY A 599 10.40 -33.74 -14.60
CA GLY A 599 9.06 -33.83 -15.21
C GLY A 599 8.83 -32.97 -16.46
N TRP A 600 9.87 -32.30 -16.96
CA TRP A 600 9.80 -31.52 -18.19
C TRP A 600 9.82 -32.39 -19.46
N ASN A 601 9.13 -31.91 -20.50
CA ASN A 601 9.25 -32.40 -21.86
C ASN A 601 9.13 -31.22 -22.84
N GLU A 602 9.33 -31.47 -24.14
CA GLU A 602 9.31 -30.42 -25.15
C GLU A 602 7.99 -29.64 -25.18
N ALA A 603 6.85 -30.32 -25.05
CA ALA A 603 5.53 -29.66 -25.07
C ALA A 603 5.36 -28.73 -23.85
N LEU A 604 5.72 -29.19 -22.66
CA LEU A 604 5.65 -28.37 -21.44
C LEU A 604 6.58 -27.16 -21.49
N TYR A 605 7.78 -27.30 -22.06
CA TYR A 605 8.65 -26.16 -22.27
C TYR A 605 8.06 -25.15 -23.26
N ARG A 606 7.43 -25.62 -24.34
CA ARG A 606 6.76 -24.73 -25.30
C ARG A 606 5.59 -23.98 -24.66
N ASP A 607 4.79 -24.66 -23.85
CA ASP A 607 3.70 -24.05 -23.08
C ASP A 607 4.24 -22.98 -22.10
N TYR A 608 5.25 -23.34 -21.31
CA TYR A 608 5.84 -22.45 -20.30
C TYR A 608 6.55 -21.24 -20.91
N PHE A 609 7.43 -21.45 -21.91
CA PHE A 609 8.12 -20.34 -22.58
C PHE A 609 7.22 -19.56 -23.54
N GLY A 610 6.14 -20.19 -24.05
CA GLY A 610 5.12 -19.54 -24.84
C GLY A 610 4.33 -18.52 -24.03
N TRP A 611 4.00 -18.83 -22.78
CA TRP A 611 3.35 -17.89 -21.85
C TRP A 611 4.14 -16.59 -21.67
N PHE A 612 5.48 -16.63 -21.70
CA PHE A 612 6.30 -15.41 -21.65
C PHE A 612 6.14 -14.50 -22.87
N ASN A 613 5.58 -15.00 -23.98
CA ASN A 613 5.20 -14.15 -25.11
C ASN A 613 3.82 -13.52 -24.89
N ASP A 614 2.89 -14.25 -24.28
CA ASP A 614 1.55 -13.76 -23.97
C ASP A 614 1.59 -12.61 -22.94
N VAL A 615 2.40 -12.77 -21.90
CA VAL A 615 2.52 -11.80 -20.80
C VAL A 615 3.31 -10.52 -21.20
N GLN A 616 3.95 -10.47 -22.38
CA GLN A 616 4.65 -9.24 -22.85
C GLN A 616 3.70 -8.05 -23.04
N SER A 617 2.42 -8.34 -23.32
CA SER A 617 1.37 -7.33 -23.45
C SER A 617 0.88 -6.81 -22.10
N ALA A 618 1.12 -7.54 -21.00
CA ALA A 618 0.72 -7.14 -19.67
C ALA A 618 1.47 -5.88 -19.22
N ARG A 619 0.84 -5.11 -18.34
CA ARG A 619 1.40 -3.91 -17.74
C ARG A 619 1.36 -4.03 -16.22
N GLY A 620 2.32 -3.39 -15.58
CA GLY A 620 2.48 -3.38 -14.13
C GLY A 620 3.32 -2.19 -13.72
N GLY A 621 3.75 -2.17 -12.45
CA GLY A 621 4.67 -1.17 -11.94
C GLY A 621 6.03 -1.21 -12.66
N MET A 622 6.89 -0.23 -12.36
CA MET A 622 8.17 -0.05 -13.07
C MET A 622 9.11 -1.28 -13.04
N SER A 623 9.03 -2.13 -12.00
CA SER A 623 9.84 -3.34 -11.87
C SER A 623 9.20 -4.58 -12.51
N PHE A 624 7.90 -4.54 -12.84
CA PHE A 624 7.12 -5.66 -13.37
C PHE A 624 7.81 -6.38 -14.53
N GLY A 625 8.11 -5.66 -15.62
CA GLY A 625 8.72 -6.26 -16.81
C GLY A 625 10.10 -6.87 -16.54
N GLY A 626 10.85 -6.28 -15.61
CA GLY A 626 12.14 -6.80 -15.15
C GLY A 626 11.99 -8.11 -14.40
N PHE A 627 10.98 -8.26 -13.53
CA PHE A 627 10.72 -9.54 -12.87
C PHE A 627 10.38 -10.65 -13.85
N ILE A 628 9.52 -10.38 -14.84
CA ILE A 628 9.19 -11.35 -15.89
C ILE A 628 10.46 -11.78 -16.65
N ALA A 629 11.31 -10.82 -17.02
CA ALA A 629 12.58 -11.10 -17.68
C ALA A 629 13.52 -11.94 -16.79
N ASN A 630 13.63 -11.61 -15.50
CA ASN A 630 14.47 -12.34 -14.55
C ASN A 630 13.99 -13.78 -14.34
N ILE A 631 12.67 -14.01 -14.22
CA ILE A 631 12.09 -15.35 -14.12
C ILE A 631 12.39 -16.15 -15.40
N LYS A 632 12.18 -15.56 -16.59
CA LYS A 632 12.49 -16.21 -17.88
C LYS A 632 13.97 -16.61 -17.96
N THR A 633 14.88 -15.70 -17.62
CA THR A 633 16.32 -15.93 -17.64
C THR A 633 16.73 -17.05 -16.67
N ALA A 634 16.24 -17.01 -15.42
CA ALA A 634 16.53 -18.03 -14.42
C ALA A 634 16.02 -19.41 -14.86
N ALA A 635 14.79 -19.49 -15.37
CA ALA A 635 14.25 -20.75 -15.86
C ALA A 635 15.00 -21.27 -17.09
N LEU A 636 15.40 -20.40 -18.02
CA LEU A 636 16.16 -20.77 -19.22
C LEU A 636 17.54 -21.36 -18.86
N ALA A 637 18.18 -20.85 -17.80
CA ALA A 637 19.46 -21.38 -17.32
C ALA A 637 19.38 -22.87 -16.91
N ASN A 638 18.20 -23.34 -16.51
CA ASN A 638 17.94 -24.73 -16.12
C ASN A 638 17.53 -25.63 -17.29
N VAL A 639 17.32 -25.08 -18.50
CA VAL A 639 16.94 -25.86 -19.70
C VAL A 639 18.17 -26.48 -20.35
N PRO A 640 18.20 -27.80 -20.60
CA PRO A 640 19.32 -28.45 -21.30
C PRO A 640 19.58 -27.85 -22.69
N ALA A 641 20.84 -27.67 -23.08
CA ALA A 641 21.22 -27.03 -24.35
C ALA A 641 20.54 -27.64 -25.61
N PRO A 642 20.42 -28.97 -25.77
CA PRO A 642 19.70 -29.56 -26.92
C PRO A 642 18.20 -29.19 -26.96
N MET A 643 17.61 -28.91 -25.80
CA MET A 643 16.22 -28.48 -25.71
C MET A 643 16.09 -27.00 -26.04
N GLN A 644 17.04 -26.15 -25.64
CA GLN A 644 17.03 -24.73 -26.02
C GLN A 644 17.05 -24.54 -27.54
N GLU A 645 17.81 -25.36 -28.28
CA GLU A 645 17.82 -25.34 -29.74
C GLU A 645 16.44 -25.63 -30.34
N LYS A 646 15.72 -26.63 -29.80
CA LYS A 646 14.36 -26.97 -30.24
C LYS A 646 13.33 -25.88 -29.93
N LEU A 647 13.57 -25.12 -28.87
CA LEU A 647 12.70 -24.03 -28.41
C LEU A 647 13.04 -22.68 -29.05
N ALA A 648 14.05 -22.61 -29.94
CA ALA A 648 14.55 -21.36 -30.49
C ALA A 648 13.46 -20.46 -31.11
N GLU A 649 12.41 -21.04 -31.67
CA GLU A 649 11.26 -20.28 -32.20
C GLU A 649 10.39 -19.64 -31.11
N VAL A 650 10.16 -20.34 -29.99
CA VAL A 650 9.34 -19.87 -28.86
C VAL A 650 10.13 -18.89 -27.99
N LEU A 651 11.45 -19.08 -27.88
CA LEU A 651 12.32 -18.23 -27.08
C LEU A 651 12.55 -16.84 -27.70
N LYS A 652 12.46 -16.73 -29.03
CA LYS A 652 12.56 -15.46 -29.76
C LYS A 652 11.41 -14.54 -29.35
N PRO A 653 11.69 -13.26 -29.06
CA PRO A 653 10.63 -12.27 -28.85
C PRO A 653 9.74 -12.22 -30.09
N GLN A 654 8.45 -12.53 -29.93
CA GLN A 654 7.47 -12.28 -30.98
C GLN A 654 7.23 -10.77 -31.03
N PRO A 655 7.20 -10.13 -32.21
CA PRO A 655 6.80 -8.74 -32.30
C PRO A 655 5.38 -8.62 -31.75
N VAL A 656 5.20 -7.79 -30.72
CA VAL A 656 3.88 -7.47 -30.19
C VAL A 656 3.09 -6.92 -31.38
N GLN A 657 2.11 -7.68 -31.87
CA GLN A 657 1.19 -7.16 -32.88
C GLN A 657 0.45 -6.01 -32.19
N SER A 658 0.86 -4.79 -32.49
CA SER A 658 0.01 -3.63 -32.26
C SER A 658 -1.25 -3.92 -33.06
N VAL A 659 -2.35 -4.23 -32.39
CA VAL A 659 -3.66 -4.12 -33.02
C VAL A 659 -3.77 -2.64 -33.35
N GLN A 660 -3.39 -2.28 -34.58
CA GLN A 660 -3.70 -0.97 -35.11
C GLN A 660 -5.21 -0.90 -35.05
N SER A 661 -5.75 -0.02 -34.19
CA SER A 661 -7.17 0.27 -34.24
C SER A 661 -7.41 0.87 -35.62
N GLU A 662 -7.97 0.09 -36.54
CA GLU A 662 -8.51 0.65 -37.77
C GLU A 662 -9.47 1.76 -37.35
N GLN A 663 -9.31 2.96 -37.90
CA GLN A 663 -10.22 4.06 -37.62
C GLN A 663 -11.59 3.69 -38.19
N ARG A 664 -12.45 3.13 -37.36
CA ARG A 664 -13.83 2.80 -37.70
C ARG A 664 -14.62 4.12 -37.89
N PRO A 665 -15.48 4.23 -38.92
CA PRO A 665 -16.32 5.40 -39.08
C PRO A 665 -17.29 5.52 -37.89
N LEU A 666 -17.73 6.75 -37.62
CA LEU A 666 -18.80 7.02 -36.66
C LEU A 666 -20.07 6.28 -37.08
N VAL A 667 -20.60 5.42 -36.22
CA VAL A 667 -21.90 4.76 -36.39
C VAL A 667 -22.99 5.64 -35.81
N LYS A 668 -22.90 5.96 -34.51
CA LYS A 668 -23.89 6.75 -33.77
C LYS A 668 -23.32 7.18 -32.41
N HIS A 669 -23.70 8.36 -31.91
CA HIS A 669 -23.53 8.71 -30.49
C HIS A 669 -24.61 8.00 -29.66
N TRP A 670 -24.23 6.94 -28.95
CA TRP A 670 -25.18 6.10 -28.23
C TRP A 670 -25.57 6.67 -26.87
N THR A 671 -26.81 6.43 -26.44
CA THR A 671 -27.27 6.72 -25.08
C THR A 671 -27.52 5.44 -24.29
N VAL A 672 -27.48 5.53 -22.95
CA VAL A 672 -27.76 4.37 -22.08
C VAL A 672 -29.18 3.82 -22.31
N ASP A 673 -30.16 4.69 -22.51
CA ASP A 673 -31.56 4.29 -22.70
C ASP A 673 -31.80 3.55 -24.02
N GLU A 674 -30.99 3.81 -25.05
CA GLU A 674 -31.04 3.10 -26.33
C GLU A 674 -30.34 1.74 -26.27
N LEU A 675 -29.22 1.65 -25.55
CA LEU A 675 -28.42 0.42 -25.47
C LEU A 675 -28.96 -0.57 -24.44
N LEU A 676 -29.55 -0.10 -23.34
CA LEU A 676 -29.98 -0.95 -22.24
C LEU A 676 -31.01 -2.03 -22.65
N PRO A 677 -32.02 -1.75 -23.51
CA PRO A 677 -32.92 -2.77 -24.03
C PRO A 677 -32.20 -3.85 -24.85
N VAL A 678 -31.21 -3.46 -25.67
CA VAL A 678 -30.44 -4.39 -26.52
C VAL A 678 -29.54 -5.29 -25.68
N VAL A 679 -28.87 -4.73 -24.66
CA VAL A 679 -28.00 -5.47 -23.74
C VAL A 679 -28.79 -6.48 -22.88
N ASN A 680 -30.03 -6.15 -22.52
CA ASN A 680 -30.89 -6.99 -21.67
C ASN A 680 -31.85 -7.90 -22.45
N ALA A 681 -31.77 -7.93 -23.78
CA ALA A 681 -32.64 -8.77 -24.61
C ALA A 681 -32.45 -10.26 -24.26
N ALA A 682 -33.52 -10.92 -23.78
CA ALA A 682 -33.47 -12.28 -23.26
C ALA A 682 -33.28 -13.37 -24.34
N ASP A 683 -33.59 -13.04 -25.60
CA ASP A 683 -33.47 -13.89 -26.79
C ASP A 683 -32.09 -13.77 -27.46
N ARG A 684 -31.23 -12.87 -26.98
CA ARG A 684 -29.88 -12.66 -27.50
C ARG A 684 -28.92 -13.73 -27.01
N THR A 685 -28.13 -14.30 -27.92
CA THR A 685 -26.95 -15.12 -27.58
C THR A 685 -25.69 -14.28 -27.78
N PRO A 686 -25.00 -13.85 -26.71
CA PRO A 686 -23.78 -13.07 -26.84
C PRO A 686 -22.64 -13.86 -27.50
N ASP A 687 -21.78 -13.15 -28.24
CA ASP A 687 -20.58 -13.67 -28.88
C ASP A 687 -19.31 -13.20 -28.15
N PHE A 688 -18.49 -14.15 -27.72
CA PHE A 688 -17.29 -13.88 -26.93
C PHE A 688 -16.19 -13.18 -27.73
N GLU A 689 -15.89 -13.66 -28.94
CA GLU A 689 -14.79 -13.12 -29.76
C GLU A 689 -15.10 -11.70 -30.25
N THR A 690 -16.36 -11.42 -30.57
CA THR A 690 -16.83 -10.07 -30.89
C THR A 690 -16.65 -9.14 -29.70
N GLY A 691 -17.12 -9.54 -28.50
CA GLY A 691 -16.98 -8.71 -27.30
C GLY A 691 -15.52 -8.42 -26.94
N LYS A 692 -14.65 -9.44 -27.05
CA LYS A 692 -13.19 -9.31 -26.86
C LYS A 692 -12.57 -8.37 -27.90
N SER A 693 -12.96 -8.50 -29.17
CA SER A 693 -12.50 -7.64 -30.27
C SER A 693 -12.92 -6.18 -30.08
N VAL A 694 -14.15 -5.94 -29.61
CA VAL A 694 -14.62 -4.59 -29.27
C VAL A 694 -13.85 -4.03 -28.10
N PHE A 695 -13.62 -4.80 -27.03
CA PHE A 695 -12.79 -4.37 -25.88
C PHE A 695 -11.38 -3.94 -26.31
N ALA A 696 -10.79 -4.66 -27.26
CA ALA A 696 -9.51 -4.30 -27.86
C ALA A 696 -9.61 -3.05 -28.75
N SER A 697 -10.56 -3.02 -29.68
CA SER A 697 -10.70 -1.96 -30.69
C SER A 697 -11.12 -0.62 -30.09
N ALA A 698 -11.94 -0.65 -29.04
CA ALA A 698 -12.31 0.50 -28.20
C ALA A 698 -11.16 0.92 -27.25
N GLN A 699 -10.01 0.25 -27.31
CA GLN A 699 -8.81 0.55 -26.53
C GLN A 699 -8.96 0.42 -25.00
N CYS A 700 -10.02 -0.24 -24.52
CA CYS A 700 -10.25 -0.45 -23.09
C CYS A 700 -9.06 -1.16 -22.41
N TYR A 701 -8.42 -2.09 -23.12
CA TYR A 701 -7.24 -2.82 -22.65
C TYR A 701 -6.03 -1.91 -22.32
N LYS A 702 -5.93 -0.70 -22.87
CA LYS A 702 -4.80 0.18 -22.59
C LYS A 702 -4.79 0.67 -21.13
N CYS A 703 -5.97 0.86 -20.56
CA CYS A 703 -6.14 1.36 -19.21
C CYS A 703 -6.60 0.27 -18.24
N HIS A 704 -7.48 -0.62 -18.69
CA HIS A 704 -8.12 -1.62 -17.84
C HIS A 704 -7.56 -3.00 -18.07
N ARG A 705 -7.46 -3.75 -16.97
CA ARG A 705 -7.16 -5.18 -17.00
C ARG A 705 -8.43 -5.99 -17.25
N MET A 706 -8.28 -7.04 -18.04
CA MET A 706 -9.25 -8.13 -18.19
C MET A 706 -8.50 -9.47 -18.17
N GLY A 707 -8.71 -10.27 -17.14
CA GLY A 707 -7.89 -11.44 -16.85
C GLY A 707 -6.42 -11.05 -16.64
N ILE A 708 -5.55 -11.46 -17.56
CA ILE A 708 -4.10 -11.22 -17.52
C ILE A 708 -3.60 -10.14 -18.49
N GLN A 709 -4.52 -9.58 -19.27
CA GLN A 709 -4.17 -8.65 -20.34
C GLN A 709 -4.68 -7.26 -20.00
N GLY A 710 -3.92 -6.26 -20.43
CA GLY A 710 -4.30 -4.86 -20.36
C GLY A 710 -3.51 -4.03 -19.35
N GLY A 711 -4.08 -2.88 -18.99
CA GLY A 711 -3.44 -1.82 -18.19
C GLY A 711 -3.79 -1.85 -16.71
N ILE A 712 -3.04 -1.07 -15.93
CA ILE A 712 -3.24 -0.88 -14.48
C ILE A 712 -3.65 0.56 -14.12
N LEU A 713 -3.95 1.38 -15.12
CA LEU A 713 -4.23 2.80 -14.94
C LEU A 713 -5.68 3.07 -14.58
N GLY A 714 -6.58 2.21 -15.08
CA GLY A 714 -7.98 2.14 -14.67
C GLY A 714 -8.23 0.92 -13.77
N PRO A 715 -9.42 0.85 -13.17
CA PRO A 715 -9.83 -0.32 -12.38
C PRO A 715 -9.71 -1.64 -13.15
N ASP A 716 -9.36 -2.72 -12.45
CA ASP A 716 -9.45 -4.08 -12.97
C ASP A 716 -10.92 -4.46 -13.22
N LEU A 717 -11.24 -4.82 -14.46
CA LEU A 717 -12.61 -5.14 -14.90
C LEU A 717 -12.92 -6.64 -14.86
N THR A 718 -11.96 -7.50 -14.51
CA THR A 718 -12.14 -8.97 -14.46
C THR A 718 -13.29 -9.40 -13.55
N GLY A 719 -13.51 -8.68 -12.45
CA GLY A 719 -14.60 -8.94 -11.50
C GLY A 719 -15.84 -8.05 -11.68
N ALA A 720 -15.90 -7.23 -12.73
CA ALA A 720 -16.91 -6.17 -12.85
C ALA A 720 -18.34 -6.72 -12.88
N GLY A 721 -18.58 -7.85 -13.53
CA GLY A 721 -19.90 -8.47 -13.63
C GLY A 721 -20.54 -8.92 -12.31
N GLY A 722 -19.75 -9.12 -11.25
CA GLY A 722 -20.24 -9.44 -9.91
C GLY A 722 -20.57 -8.20 -9.06
N ARG A 723 -20.09 -7.01 -9.47
CA ARG A 723 -20.20 -5.76 -8.71
C ARG A 723 -21.16 -4.76 -9.33
N PHE A 724 -21.30 -4.78 -10.66
CA PHE A 724 -22.02 -3.77 -11.43
C PHE A 724 -23.08 -4.42 -12.33
N SER A 725 -24.24 -3.77 -12.41
CA SER A 725 -25.27 -4.15 -13.38
C SER A 725 -24.86 -3.74 -14.81
N ALA A 726 -25.55 -4.26 -15.81
CA ALA A 726 -25.36 -3.83 -17.19
C ALA A 726 -25.60 -2.32 -17.37
N LYS A 727 -26.54 -1.75 -16.62
CA LYS A 727 -26.83 -0.31 -16.62
C LYS A 727 -25.65 0.48 -16.06
N ASP A 728 -25.10 0.06 -14.92
CA ASP A 728 -23.98 0.75 -14.29
C ASP A 728 -22.74 0.77 -15.21
N LEU A 729 -22.44 -0.36 -15.86
CA LEU A 729 -21.34 -0.45 -16.83
C LEU A 729 -21.57 0.45 -18.05
N LEU A 730 -22.77 0.44 -18.63
CA LEU A 730 -23.12 1.33 -19.75
C LEU A 730 -23.02 2.80 -19.33
N THR A 731 -23.56 3.17 -18.17
CA THR A 731 -23.49 4.53 -17.65
C THR A 731 -22.04 4.97 -17.47
N ALA A 732 -21.17 4.13 -16.89
CA ALA A 732 -19.76 4.46 -16.73
C ALA A 732 -19.01 4.64 -18.06
N ILE A 733 -19.37 3.90 -19.12
CA ILE A 733 -18.71 3.99 -20.43
C ILE A 733 -19.25 5.16 -21.27
N VAL A 734 -20.57 5.37 -21.26
CA VAL A 734 -21.23 6.41 -22.06
C VAL A 734 -21.09 7.79 -21.41
N HIS A 735 -21.08 7.84 -20.07
CA HIS A 735 -20.96 9.07 -19.28
C HIS A 735 -19.79 8.98 -18.28
N PRO A 736 -18.53 8.87 -18.75
CA PRO A 736 -17.37 8.70 -17.88
C PRO A 736 -17.13 9.90 -16.94
N ASP A 737 -17.67 11.08 -17.26
CA ASP A 737 -17.57 12.31 -16.46
C ASP A 737 -18.58 12.36 -15.29
N GLN A 738 -19.59 11.48 -15.27
CA GLN A 738 -20.69 11.56 -14.32
C GLN A 738 -20.27 11.24 -12.88
N ALA A 739 -19.30 10.34 -12.71
CA ALA A 739 -18.77 9.94 -11.42
C ALA A 739 -17.29 9.56 -11.58
N ILE A 740 -16.41 10.52 -11.32
CA ILE A 740 -14.97 10.29 -11.31
C ILE A 740 -14.57 9.96 -9.88
N SER A 741 -14.04 8.77 -9.66
CA SER A 741 -13.46 8.41 -8.35
C SER A 741 -12.24 9.27 -8.07
N ASP A 742 -12.09 9.72 -6.83
CA ASP A 742 -10.94 10.51 -6.35
C ASP A 742 -9.60 9.83 -6.71
N GLN A 743 -9.57 8.49 -6.75
CA GLN A 743 -8.40 7.71 -7.12
C GLN A 743 -7.95 7.93 -8.57
N TYR A 744 -8.83 8.39 -9.46
CA TYR A 744 -8.57 8.57 -10.89
C TYR A 744 -8.80 10.01 -11.37
N GLY A 745 -9.06 10.95 -10.45
CA GLY A 745 -9.24 12.36 -10.76
C GLY A 745 -8.01 12.99 -11.41
N ALA A 746 -8.24 13.92 -12.33
CA ALA A 746 -7.20 14.74 -12.94
C ALA A 746 -7.29 16.19 -12.45
N THR A 747 -6.18 16.90 -12.54
CA THR A 747 -6.10 18.34 -12.31
C THR A 747 -6.01 19.07 -13.64
N GLN A 748 -6.73 20.18 -13.76
CA GLN A 748 -6.60 21.14 -14.85
C GLN A 748 -5.73 22.31 -14.36
N PHE A 749 -4.64 22.57 -15.07
CA PHE A 749 -3.73 23.69 -14.87
C PHE A 749 -3.92 24.69 -16.01
N LEU A 750 -4.15 25.96 -15.70
CA LEU A 750 -4.06 27.09 -16.62
C LEU A 750 -2.76 27.81 -16.34
N THR A 751 -1.87 27.88 -17.33
CA THR A 751 -0.59 28.59 -17.21
C THR A 751 -0.71 30.05 -17.64
N GLU A 752 0.23 30.89 -17.21
CA GLU A 752 0.28 32.33 -17.50
C GLU A 752 0.30 32.63 -19.01
N ASP A 753 0.85 31.73 -19.82
CA ASP A 753 0.85 31.81 -21.29
C ASP A 753 -0.48 31.36 -21.93
N GLY A 754 -1.49 31.07 -21.12
CA GLY A 754 -2.85 30.67 -21.52
C GLY A 754 -2.98 29.19 -21.87
N LYS A 755 -1.96 28.36 -21.66
CA LYS A 755 -2.02 26.93 -21.96
C LYS A 755 -2.80 26.17 -20.88
N VAL A 756 -3.71 25.30 -21.32
CA VAL A 756 -4.45 24.41 -20.43
C VAL A 756 -3.82 23.03 -20.48
N ILE A 757 -3.34 22.54 -19.34
CA ILE A 757 -2.78 21.20 -19.16
C ILE A 757 -3.73 20.41 -18.26
N VAL A 758 -4.24 19.27 -18.72
CA VAL A 758 -5.09 18.39 -17.91
C VAL A 758 -4.38 17.07 -17.72
N GLY A 759 -4.28 16.61 -16.48
CA GLY A 759 -3.71 15.31 -16.17
C GLY A 759 -3.60 15.05 -14.67
N ARG A 760 -3.18 13.84 -14.31
CA ARG A 760 -3.01 13.44 -12.92
C ARG A 760 -1.61 13.79 -12.43
N VAL A 761 -1.50 14.49 -11.30
CA VAL A 761 -0.21 14.68 -10.63
C VAL A 761 0.25 13.32 -10.10
N VAL A 762 1.42 12.87 -10.55
CA VAL A 762 1.99 11.57 -10.13
C VAL A 762 3.23 11.71 -9.27
N ASN A 763 3.86 12.90 -9.27
CA ASN A 763 4.97 13.22 -8.40
C ASN A 763 5.15 14.74 -8.30
N MET A 764 5.75 15.22 -7.21
CA MET A 764 6.09 16.61 -6.96
C MET A 764 7.50 16.70 -6.37
N SER A 765 8.26 17.74 -6.75
CA SER A 765 9.55 18.04 -6.15
C SER A 765 9.88 19.50 -6.38
N GLY A 766 10.15 20.24 -5.30
CA GLY A 766 10.35 21.68 -5.40
C GLY A 766 9.15 22.35 -6.06
N ASN A 767 9.43 23.13 -7.11
CA ASN A 767 8.42 23.83 -7.90
C ASN A 767 7.88 23.06 -9.11
N LYS A 768 8.23 21.77 -9.24
CA LYS A 768 7.90 20.96 -10.42
C LYS A 768 6.83 19.93 -10.09
N LEU A 769 5.75 19.96 -10.87
CA LEU A 769 4.73 18.90 -10.90
C LEU A 769 5.01 17.98 -12.07
N ARG A 770 5.01 16.66 -11.83
CA ARG A 770 5.01 15.65 -12.88
C ARG A 770 3.57 15.22 -13.11
N VAL A 771 3.03 15.59 -14.27
CA VAL A 771 1.62 15.41 -14.62
C VAL A 771 1.50 14.38 -15.73
N MET A 772 0.79 13.29 -15.48
CA MET A 772 0.42 12.31 -16.48
C MET A 772 -0.78 12.85 -17.28
N THR A 773 -0.51 13.37 -18.48
CA THR A 773 -1.53 13.99 -19.35
C THR A 773 -2.17 13.00 -20.32
N ASN A 774 -1.56 11.82 -20.51
CA ASN A 774 -2.06 10.79 -21.40
C ASN A 774 -2.02 9.42 -20.73
N MET A 775 -3.19 8.87 -20.40
CA MET A 775 -3.28 7.51 -19.86
C MET A 775 -2.87 6.43 -20.87
N LEU A 776 -2.94 6.69 -22.17
CA LEU A 776 -2.53 5.71 -23.17
C LEU A 776 -1.01 5.62 -23.32
N ASP A 777 -0.28 6.58 -22.74
CA ASP A 777 1.18 6.59 -22.60
C ASP A 777 1.57 7.13 -21.22
N PRO A 778 1.45 6.32 -20.15
CA PRO A 778 1.71 6.76 -18.78
C PRO A 778 3.18 7.15 -18.54
N SER A 779 4.08 6.82 -19.46
CA SER A 779 5.48 7.23 -19.40
C SER A 779 5.69 8.66 -19.89
N SER A 780 4.75 9.18 -20.68
CA SER A 780 4.74 10.55 -21.17
C SER A 780 4.18 11.49 -20.10
N LEU A 781 5.10 11.97 -19.25
CA LEU A 781 4.80 12.94 -18.21
C LEU A 781 5.12 14.36 -18.70
N ALA A 782 4.14 15.25 -18.59
CA ALA A 782 4.39 16.68 -18.70
C ALA A 782 5.01 17.18 -17.39
N GLU A 783 6.00 18.06 -17.51
CA GLU A 783 6.49 18.86 -16.39
C GLU A 783 5.74 20.18 -16.37
N VAL A 784 5.12 20.51 -15.23
CA VAL A 784 4.43 21.79 -15.01
C VAL A 784 5.18 22.52 -13.90
N ASN A 785 5.70 23.70 -14.23
CA ASN A 785 6.33 24.60 -13.26
C ASN A 785 5.23 25.40 -12.56
N ARG A 786 5.20 25.37 -11.22
CA ARG A 786 4.11 26.00 -10.46
C ARG A 786 4.12 27.53 -10.55
N ASP A 787 5.30 28.14 -10.68
CA ASP A 787 5.47 29.59 -10.88
C ASP A 787 4.85 30.09 -12.20
N GLU A 788 4.54 29.18 -13.11
CA GLU A 788 3.96 29.50 -14.42
C GLU A 788 2.47 29.19 -14.47
N VAL A 789 1.87 28.76 -13.35
CA VAL A 789 0.44 28.37 -13.28
C VAL A 789 -0.38 29.50 -12.65
N GLU A 790 -1.33 30.01 -13.41
CA GLU A 790 -2.32 30.99 -12.95
C GLU A 790 -3.42 30.33 -12.09
N GLN A 791 -3.85 29.13 -12.46
CA GLN A 791 -4.92 28.41 -11.75
C GLN A 791 -4.77 26.89 -11.85
N ALA A 792 -4.98 26.18 -10.74
CA ALA A 792 -5.17 24.74 -10.70
C ALA A 792 -6.56 24.42 -10.13
N ARG A 793 -7.26 23.43 -10.70
CA ARG A 793 -8.55 22.95 -10.18
C ARG A 793 -8.81 21.48 -10.55
N PRO A 794 -9.66 20.77 -9.79
CA PRO A 794 -10.14 19.45 -10.19
C PRO A 794 -10.78 19.49 -11.58
N SER A 795 -10.41 18.55 -12.44
CA SER A 795 -11.01 18.37 -13.76
C SER A 795 -12.40 17.75 -13.61
N LYS A 796 -13.40 18.36 -14.26
CA LYS A 796 -14.73 17.76 -14.42
C LYS A 796 -14.77 16.71 -15.54
N ALA A 797 -13.73 16.69 -16.38
CA ALA A 797 -13.58 15.71 -17.43
C ALA A 797 -12.77 14.51 -16.91
N SER A 798 -13.31 13.33 -17.14
CA SER A 798 -12.68 12.05 -16.91
C SER A 798 -11.51 11.87 -17.86
N MET A 799 -10.49 11.18 -17.37
CA MET A 799 -9.39 10.74 -18.21
C MET A 799 -9.74 9.48 -19.04
N MET A 800 -10.88 8.83 -18.75
CA MET A 800 -11.47 7.84 -19.65
C MET A 800 -12.15 8.57 -20.82
N PRO A 801 -11.77 8.29 -22.09
CA PRO A 801 -12.35 8.99 -23.24
C PRO A 801 -13.87 8.78 -23.34
N ALA A 802 -14.60 9.83 -23.71
CA ALA A 802 -16.00 9.72 -24.11
C ALA A 802 -16.13 9.20 -25.55
N GLY A 803 -17.30 8.65 -25.91
CA GLY A 803 -17.59 8.19 -27.28
C GLY A 803 -16.87 6.90 -27.70
N LEU A 804 -16.31 6.13 -26.75
CA LEU A 804 -15.61 4.87 -27.02
C LEU A 804 -16.47 3.84 -27.76
N LEU A 805 -17.79 3.94 -27.66
CA LEU A 805 -18.76 3.03 -28.27
C LEU A 805 -19.27 3.52 -29.64
N ASP A 806 -18.96 4.75 -30.04
CA ASP A 806 -19.69 5.43 -31.12
C ASP A 806 -19.38 4.88 -32.53
N SER A 807 -18.31 4.10 -32.66
CA SER A 807 -17.91 3.43 -33.91
C SER A 807 -18.34 1.95 -33.99
N PHE A 808 -19.15 1.50 -33.05
CA PHE A 808 -19.68 0.13 -32.96
C PHE A 808 -21.21 0.11 -33.09
N HIS A 809 -21.75 -0.97 -33.63
CA HIS A 809 -23.18 -1.22 -33.68
C HIS A 809 -23.72 -1.72 -32.33
N GLU A 810 -25.01 -1.54 -32.07
CA GLU A 810 -25.67 -1.94 -30.82
C GLU A 810 -25.46 -3.42 -30.44
N SER A 811 -25.38 -4.31 -31.44
CA SER A 811 -25.09 -5.73 -31.23
C SER A 811 -23.67 -5.95 -30.71
N GLU A 812 -22.67 -5.29 -31.30
CA GLU A 812 -21.26 -5.36 -30.89
C GLU A 812 -21.08 -4.80 -29.46
N ILE A 813 -21.77 -3.70 -29.15
CA ILE A 813 -21.76 -3.10 -27.81
C ILE A 813 -22.37 -4.05 -26.78
N ALA A 814 -23.45 -4.74 -27.13
CA ALA A 814 -24.03 -5.74 -26.23
C ALA A 814 -23.13 -6.95 -26.00
N ASP A 815 -22.30 -7.34 -26.97
CA ASP A 815 -21.25 -8.35 -26.77
C ASP A 815 -20.12 -7.85 -25.88
N LEU A 816 -19.73 -6.58 -26.00
CA LEU A 816 -18.78 -5.96 -25.08
C LEU A 816 -19.29 -6.01 -23.64
N ILE A 817 -20.54 -5.59 -23.39
CA ILE A 817 -21.09 -5.62 -22.02
C ILE A 817 -21.19 -7.07 -21.50
N ALA A 818 -21.55 -8.03 -22.34
CA ALA A 818 -21.52 -9.45 -21.97
C ALA A 818 -20.09 -9.93 -21.62
N TYR A 819 -19.08 -9.49 -22.38
CA TYR A 819 -17.66 -9.78 -22.13
C TYR A 819 -17.15 -9.20 -20.81
N LEU A 820 -17.50 -7.93 -20.50
CA LEU A 820 -17.19 -7.31 -19.22
C LEU A 820 -17.87 -8.05 -18.05
N ARG A 821 -19.12 -8.46 -18.23
CA ARG A 821 -19.87 -9.20 -17.20
C ARG A 821 -19.37 -10.64 -17.01
N ALA A 822 -18.83 -11.25 -18.07
CA ALA A 822 -18.22 -12.57 -18.01
C ALA A 822 -16.81 -12.56 -17.39
N GLY A 823 -16.23 -11.37 -17.16
CA GLY A 823 -14.83 -11.25 -16.72
C GLY A 823 -13.85 -11.80 -17.75
N GLY A 824 -14.19 -11.70 -19.04
CA GLY A 824 -13.35 -12.20 -20.14
C GLY A 824 -13.25 -13.72 -20.26
N LYS A 825 -14.17 -14.49 -19.65
CA LYS A 825 -14.20 -15.96 -19.68
C LYS A 825 -15.13 -16.49 -20.77
N ALA A 826 -14.58 -17.18 -21.78
CA ALA A 826 -15.36 -17.73 -22.89
C ALA A 826 -16.36 -18.81 -22.45
N GLU A 827 -16.04 -19.54 -21.38
CA GLU A 827 -16.84 -20.62 -20.81
C GLU A 827 -17.95 -20.15 -19.84
N HIS A 828 -18.06 -18.83 -19.62
CA HIS A 828 -19.02 -18.25 -18.68
C HIS A 828 -20.47 -18.60 -19.06
N PRO A 829 -21.37 -18.86 -18.08
CA PRO A 829 -22.76 -19.23 -18.37
C PRO A 829 -23.52 -18.25 -19.27
N ILE A 830 -23.13 -16.97 -19.30
CA ILE A 830 -23.71 -15.94 -20.17
C ILE A 830 -23.62 -16.26 -21.67
N TYR A 831 -22.64 -17.08 -22.07
CA TYR A 831 -22.45 -17.52 -23.46
C TYR A 831 -23.14 -18.85 -23.78
N ARG A 832 -23.72 -19.51 -22.77
CA ARG A 832 -24.49 -20.73 -22.98
C ARG A 832 -25.90 -20.32 -23.39
N LYS A 833 -26.41 -20.89 -24.49
CA LYS A 833 -27.82 -20.73 -24.87
C LYS A 833 -28.70 -21.06 -23.66
N ALA A 834 -29.62 -20.17 -23.32
CA ALA A 834 -30.69 -20.48 -22.39
C ALA A 834 -31.41 -21.72 -22.94
N VAL A 835 -31.18 -22.89 -22.33
CA VAL A 835 -32.00 -24.07 -22.61
C VAL A 835 -33.37 -23.69 -22.09
N ALA A 836 -34.32 -23.51 -23.00
CA ALA A 836 -35.69 -23.20 -22.66
C ALA A 836 -36.18 -24.21 -21.62
N ALA A 837 -36.57 -23.69 -20.45
CA ALA A 837 -37.41 -24.41 -19.52
C ALA A 837 -38.75 -24.69 -20.23
N ALA A 838 -38.83 -25.81 -20.92
CA ALA A 838 -40.01 -26.32 -21.58
C ALA A 838 -39.97 -27.85 -21.59
N ALA A 839 -40.36 -28.44 -20.46
CA ALA A 839 -41.12 -29.69 -20.37
C ALA A 839 -41.55 -29.90 -18.91
N GLU A 840 -42.85 -30.16 -18.73
CA GLU A 840 -43.51 -30.59 -17.49
C GLU A 840 -42.90 -31.83 -16.86
#